data_AF-A0A3R7BGT7-F1
#
_entry.id   AF-A0A3R7BGT7-F1
#
_cell.length_a   1.000
_cell.length_b   1.000
_cell.length_c   1.000
_cell.angle_alpha   90.00
_cell.angle_beta   90.00
_cell.angle_gamma   90.00
#
_symmetry.space_group_name_H-M   'P 1'
#
loop_
_entity.id
_entity.type
_entity.pdbx_description
1 polymer ?
#
loop_
_entity_poly.entity_id
_entity_poly.type
_entity_poly.pdbx_seq_one_letter_code
_entity_poly.pdbx_strand_id
1 'polypeptide(L)'
;MERQIPALLPYDATLMNISDEMKKVIAMSNSGQWDQSVRHRHPPTIHTTKLNVGYVGYDFRNHPMGQLTIGALEQHNHSRIHLHAYAYGPNDNSTWRHRSEAACDVFRDVFEASDVDIAAQIHADGIHIAVDLMAHTRGARVGISGLKPAPILVNYLGYPGTMGSSFTDYAVVDRFVVPPTKAAATFTEKLVYLPHTYQVNSYEWGVDTVTWHDFNQSSFVFCNFNTINKMEPVAFGLWMAILKRVPRSVLWLLEPSRVDAGVVRTFRAEAAARGVDPSRLVFAPRLPRDQHLARLRHAHLFLDSVIYTAHTTASDMLWTHLPVLTLWGATFASRVAGSLMDTAVGSSLWTTHSIKEYEDLAVRLATTDTTALNALRLKLAHRAATSPLFDNRRTTFHLEHAYMCMASLGRRRMHIVVDPRDRNHLSQPTLQDMVQKTLALHEHGNVVAAKRGYARILAVESGHPDALHLYGLALYQEQQYGLAMQYMQASLEVANVGFFHGNLGQVFRVLNDTTNATHHKLLGLLPSAWEWDIRFEVAYALAGAGEPFKAIDCLARVLNMTSSSPLSTAVVIRARYNLAALFSRVGQHDQANALSFETVRLEHESLLKTTLNETSQDNPPPIHRLDQQQPRLVIYCHEYGQSWWGQWGPHSIDEGVGGSEEAVIYLSRELVALGYAVHVYGNPPHATTDSYGVQWHPHSHFDPTLVSDVFIAWRYHISTALATHAKLVYVWLHDMIDTKAFTPAYVATIDGIFCLSHAHAAGFAPHAALKVIATGNGVVSSPAMADQGINTPTHFVYGSSPSRGLETVLDSWGDIRRRLPTATLHVYYGFTRAFVQFAQPSDVWRQRMELLLRQDGITYAAAGFYLYPTTYPETSCVSIMKAMAHGAIPITSKRGALAEVVGPFDLGPVEGLREGPMSTYGNCLGKHDVQVRRSGSVATGVGGRSGCRRRNEHDALSIRHESTRQACVFVGQSGESVAPRLYSRIVRVGKHKHRRR
;
A
#
# COMPACT_ATOMS: atom_id res chain seq x y z
N MET A 1 37.97 -60.41 9.68
CA MET A 1 37.40 -59.04 9.83
C MET A 1 37.88 -58.19 8.66
N GLU A 2 37.24 -58.34 7.50
CA GLU A 2 37.34 -57.36 6.43
C GLU A 2 36.37 -56.22 6.78
N ARG A 3 36.90 -55.02 7.04
CA ARG A 3 36.06 -53.85 7.32
C ARG A 3 35.28 -53.50 6.06
N GLN A 4 33.97 -53.74 6.08
CA GLN A 4 33.02 -53.18 5.10
C GLN A 4 33.21 -51.67 5.05
N ILE A 5 33.75 -51.17 3.93
CA ILE A 5 33.72 -49.75 3.59
C ILE A 5 32.25 -49.42 3.30
N PRO A 6 31.63 -48.39 3.93
CA PRO A 6 30.27 -47.97 3.58
C PRO A 6 30.18 -47.66 2.09
N ALA A 7 29.18 -48.19 1.40
CA ALA A 7 28.96 -47.90 -0.01
C ALA A 7 28.74 -46.39 -0.19
N LEU A 8 29.64 -45.73 -0.92
CA LEU A 8 29.56 -44.30 -1.22
C LEU A 8 28.26 -44.00 -1.98
N LEU A 9 27.42 -43.10 -1.46
CA LEU A 9 26.16 -42.72 -2.11
C LEU A 9 26.41 -41.75 -3.28
N PRO A 10 25.54 -41.73 -4.31
CA PRO A 10 25.75 -40.88 -5.47
C PRO A 10 25.80 -39.38 -5.13
N TYR A 11 24.96 -38.89 -4.21
CA TYR A 11 25.03 -37.48 -3.78
C TYR A 11 26.34 -37.16 -3.07
N ASP A 12 26.80 -38.01 -2.15
CA ASP A 12 28.07 -37.78 -1.44
C ASP A 12 29.25 -37.76 -2.41
N ALA A 13 29.21 -38.59 -3.45
CA ALA A 13 30.19 -38.59 -4.53
C ALA A 13 30.26 -37.24 -5.27
N THR A 14 29.16 -36.47 -5.33
CA THR A 14 29.17 -35.11 -5.93
C THR A 14 29.99 -34.10 -5.13
N LEU A 15 30.15 -34.31 -3.82
CA LEU A 15 30.94 -33.47 -2.92
C LEU A 15 32.43 -33.85 -2.90
N MET A 16 32.82 -34.86 -3.66
CA MET A 16 34.19 -35.37 -3.74
C MET A 16 34.85 -35.02 -5.08
N ASN A 17 36.18 -34.88 -5.05
CA ASN A 17 36.98 -34.67 -6.25
C ASN A 17 37.21 -35.98 -7.01
N ILE A 18 36.13 -36.56 -7.54
CA ILE A 18 36.13 -37.76 -8.39
C ILE A 18 35.52 -37.42 -9.76
N SER A 19 35.90 -38.17 -10.80
CA SER A 19 35.43 -37.90 -12.16
C SER A 19 33.95 -38.25 -12.34
N ASP A 20 33.29 -37.61 -13.31
CA ASP A 20 31.86 -37.89 -13.60
C ASP A 20 31.65 -39.34 -14.09
N GLU A 21 32.65 -39.96 -14.72
CA GLU A 21 32.61 -41.38 -15.11
C GLU A 21 32.52 -42.28 -13.87
N MET A 22 33.30 -41.99 -12.82
CA MET A 22 33.21 -42.73 -11.57
C MET A 22 31.88 -42.45 -10.85
N LYS A 23 31.41 -41.20 -10.86
CA LYS A 23 30.08 -40.84 -10.32
C LYS A 23 28.97 -41.60 -11.04
N LYS A 24 29.08 -41.79 -12.36
CA LYS A 24 28.16 -42.62 -13.15
C LYS A 24 28.17 -44.07 -12.70
N VAL A 25 29.33 -44.66 -12.46
CA VAL A 25 29.43 -46.04 -11.95
C VAL A 25 28.77 -46.18 -10.57
N ILE A 26 29.00 -45.21 -9.68
CA ILE A 26 28.37 -45.18 -8.35
C ILE A 26 26.85 -45.06 -8.46
N ALA A 27 26.36 -44.16 -9.32
CA ALA A 27 24.93 -44.01 -9.59
C ALA A 27 24.31 -45.28 -10.19
N MET A 28 25.01 -45.97 -11.09
CA MET A 28 24.55 -47.23 -11.67
C MET A 28 24.45 -48.35 -10.65
N SER A 29 25.44 -48.46 -9.77
CA SER A 29 25.40 -49.43 -8.67
C SER A 29 24.22 -49.15 -7.72
N ASN A 30 24.00 -47.88 -7.36
CA ASN A 30 22.93 -47.51 -6.45
C ASN A 30 21.53 -47.63 -7.08
N SER A 31 21.37 -47.26 -8.35
CA SER A 31 20.08 -47.34 -9.04
C SER A 31 19.72 -48.76 -9.49
N GLY A 32 20.72 -49.63 -9.71
CA GLY A 32 20.51 -51.00 -10.17
C GLY A 32 19.67 -51.85 -9.20
N GLN A 33 19.70 -51.56 -7.90
CA GLN A 33 18.87 -52.26 -6.91
C GLN A 33 17.36 -51.98 -7.07
N TRP A 34 16.99 -50.94 -7.82
CA TRP A 34 15.60 -50.55 -8.07
C TRP A 34 15.10 -51.04 -9.44
N ASP A 35 15.92 -51.79 -10.19
CA ASP A 35 15.52 -52.33 -11.48
C ASP A 35 14.48 -53.46 -11.28
N GLN A 36 13.27 -53.23 -11.76
CA GLN A 36 12.15 -54.17 -11.61
C GLN A 36 11.93 -54.98 -12.88
N SER A 37 11.72 -56.30 -12.71
CA SER A 37 11.32 -57.21 -13.79
C SER A 37 9.87 -57.00 -14.24
N VAL A 38 9.01 -56.55 -13.32
CA VAL A 38 7.61 -56.20 -13.57
C VAL A 38 7.47 -54.68 -13.57
N ARG A 39 7.09 -54.11 -14.70
CA ARG A 39 6.92 -52.66 -14.91
C ARG A 39 5.55 -52.38 -15.52
N HIS A 40 5.03 -51.16 -15.32
CA HIS A 40 3.82 -50.75 -16.02
C HIS A 40 4.02 -50.78 -17.54
N ARG A 41 3.04 -51.34 -18.27
CA ARG A 41 3.05 -51.39 -19.73
C ARG A 41 2.48 -50.09 -20.28
N HIS A 42 3.19 -49.50 -21.23
CA HIS A 42 2.79 -48.25 -21.86
C HIS A 42 2.61 -48.41 -23.38
N PRO A 43 1.70 -47.64 -24.00
CA PRO A 43 1.60 -47.59 -25.45
C PRO A 43 2.93 -47.15 -26.10
N PRO A 44 3.26 -47.66 -27.29
CA PRO A 44 4.54 -47.41 -27.95
C PRO A 44 4.74 -45.97 -28.44
N THR A 45 3.64 -45.24 -28.66
CA THR A 45 3.64 -43.87 -29.18
C THR A 45 2.58 -43.04 -28.46
N ILE A 46 2.91 -41.77 -28.21
CA ILE A 46 2.02 -40.79 -27.58
C ILE A 46 1.45 -39.91 -28.71
N HIS A 47 0.17 -40.11 -29.06
CA HIS A 47 -0.53 -39.34 -30.10
C HIS A 47 -1.53 -38.38 -29.44
N THR A 48 -1.04 -37.24 -28.97
CA THR A 48 -1.89 -36.20 -28.39
C THR A 48 -1.34 -34.82 -28.70
N THR A 49 -2.23 -33.85 -28.81
CA THR A 49 -1.90 -32.42 -28.91
C THR A 49 -1.68 -31.78 -27.54
N LYS A 50 -2.17 -32.42 -26.47
CA LYS A 50 -2.01 -31.98 -25.07
C LYS A 50 -1.37 -33.07 -24.21
N LEU A 51 -0.21 -32.79 -23.61
CA LEU A 51 0.56 -33.76 -22.81
C LEU A 51 0.22 -33.65 -21.32
N ASN A 52 -0.23 -34.75 -20.71
CA ASN A 52 -0.14 -34.95 -19.26
C ASN A 52 1.33 -35.04 -18.81
N VAL A 53 1.83 -34.05 -18.06
CA VAL A 53 3.18 -34.00 -17.51
C VAL A 53 3.10 -33.98 -16.00
N GLY A 54 3.77 -34.92 -15.32
CA GLY A 54 3.76 -35.07 -13.86
C GLY A 54 5.11 -34.74 -13.25
N TYR A 55 5.20 -33.70 -12.44
CA TYR A 55 6.39 -33.41 -11.63
C TYR A 55 6.32 -34.18 -10.30
N VAL A 56 7.34 -34.97 -9.99
CA VAL A 56 7.37 -35.86 -8.82
C VAL A 56 8.52 -35.43 -7.90
N GLY A 57 8.22 -35.13 -6.64
CA GLY A 57 9.27 -34.59 -5.76
C GLY A 57 8.91 -34.45 -4.29
N TYR A 58 9.96 -34.33 -3.48
CA TYR A 58 9.88 -34.13 -2.03
C TYR A 58 9.74 -32.64 -1.65
N ASP A 59 10.34 -31.75 -2.44
CA ASP A 59 10.60 -30.37 -2.01
C ASP A 59 9.61 -29.32 -2.55
N PHE A 60 8.34 -29.69 -2.76
CA PHE A 60 7.25 -28.73 -3.03
C PHE A 60 6.90 -27.92 -1.76
N ARG A 61 7.84 -27.13 -1.26
CA ARG A 61 7.82 -26.43 0.02
C ARG A 61 8.80 -25.26 0.00
N ASN A 62 8.99 -24.55 1.12
CA ASN A 62 10.00 -23.50 1.25
C ASN A 62 11.43 -24.08 1.29
N HIS A 63 11.89 -24.50 0.11
CA HIS A 63 13.18 -25.12 -0.15
C HIS A 63 13.71 -24.61 -1.50
N PRO A 64 15.04 -24.52 -1.72
CA PRO A 64 15.60 -24.11 -3.01
C PRO A 64 14.97 -24.81 -4.22
N MET A 65 14.67 -26.12 -4.11
CA MET A 65 13.98 -26.84 -5.19
C MET A 65 12.56 -26.34 -5.45
N GLY A 66 11.70 -26.24 -4.44
CA GLY A 66 10.35 -25.69 -4.61
C GLY A 66 10.36 -24.27 -5.17
N GLN A 67 11.32 -23.44 -4.73
CA GLN A 67 11.50 -22.07 -5.21
C GLN A 67 11.97 -21.98 -6.66
N LEU A 68 12.78 -22.91 -7.14
CA LEU A 68 13.22 -22.95 -8.55
C LEU A 68 12.13 -23.54 -9.44
N THR A 69 11.59 -24.71 -9.07
CA THR A 69 10.60 -25.46 -9.85
C THR A 69 9.34 -24.64 -10.12
N ILE A 70 8.90 -23.80 -9.17
CA ILE A 70 7.73 -22.94 -9.38
C ILE A 70 7.85 -22.03 -10.62
N GLY A 71 9.08 -21.65 -10.98
CA GLY A 71 9.35 -20.87 -12.19
C GLY A 71 8.93 -21.56 -13.48
N ALA A 72 8.91 -22.91 -13.49
CA ALA A 72 8.37 -23.68 -14.60
C ALA A 72 6.86 -23.92 -14.46
N LEU A 73 6.42 -24.33 -13.26
CA LEU A 73 5.02 -24.71 -13.03
C LEU A 73 4.05 -23.59 -13.39
N GLU A 74 4.33 -22.36 -12.96
CA GLU A 74 3.46 -21.19 -13.20
C GLU A 74 3.45 -20.71 -14.66
N GLN A 75 4.41 -21.14 -15.47
CA GLN A 75 4.59 -20.65 -16.84
C GLN A 75 4.17 -21.67 -17.90
N HIS A 76 3.77 -22.88 -17.49
CA HIS A 76 3.33 -23.89 -18.43
C HIS A 76 2.06 -23.43 -19.15
N ASN A 77 2.01 -23.68 -20.46
CA ASN A 77 0.85 -23.42 -21.27
C ASN A 77 -0.18 -24.54 -21.09
N HIS A 78 -1.17 -24.28 -20.25
CA HIS A 78 -2.26 -25.22 -19.93
C HIS A 78 -3.12 -25.64 -21.14
N SER A 79 -2.99 -25.01 -22.31
CA SER A 79 -3.61 -25.51 -23.55
C SER A 79 -2.85 -26.68 -24.19
N ARG A 80 -1.54 -26.78 -23.92
CA ARG A 80 -0.62 -27.79 -24.48
C ARG A 80 -0.15 -28.81 -23.44
N ILE A 81 -0.11 -28.42 -22.18
CA ILE A 81 0.29 -29.26 -21.05
C ILE A 81 -0.89 -29.37 -20.10
N HIS A 82 -1.16 -30.59 -19.63
CA HIS A 82 -2.01 -30.83 -18.47
C HIS A 82 -1.05 -31.17 -17.32
N LEU A 83 -0.92 -30.24 -16.37
CA LEU A 83 0.15 -30.23 -15.39
C LEU A 83 -0.27 -30.94 -14.11
N HIS A 84 0.47 -31.97 -13.75
CA HIS A 84 0.31 -32.73 -12.52
C HIS A 84 1.52 -32.54 -11.62
N ALA A 85 1.29 -32.55 -10.30
CA ALA A 85 2.36 -32.63 -9.30
C ALA A 85 2.06 -33.70 -8.26
N TYR A 86 3.09 -34.48 -7.90
CA TYR A 86 3.04 -35.54 -6.90
C TYR A 86 4.04 -35.19 -5.79
N ALA A 87 3.52 -34.57 -4.74
CA ALA A 87 4.32 -34.14 -3.60
C ALA A 87 4.35 -35.24 -2.54
N TYR A 88 5.50 -35.88 -2.37
CA TYR A 88 5.70 -36.93 -1.34
C TYR A 88 6.53 -36.45 -0.15
N GLY A 89 6.82 -35.15 -0.06
CA GLY A 89 7.44 -34.52 1.11
C GLY A 89 6.43 -33.72 1.93
N PRO A 90 6.85 -33.20 3.10
CA PRO A 90 5.93 -32.57 4.04
C PRO A 90 5.30 -31.30 3.48
N ASN A 91 4.00 -31.12 3.73
CA ASN A 91 3.32 -29.84 3.53
C ASN A 91 3.72 -28.86 4.64
N ASP A 92 4.47 -27.80 4.29
CA ASP A 92 4.92 -26.78 5.23
C ASP A 92 4.00 -25.54 5.28
N ASN A 93 2.87 -25.56 4.58
CA ASN A 93 1.94 -24.44 4.41
C ASN A 93 2.60 -23.13 3.96
N SER A 94 3.75 -23.22 3.29
CA SER A 94 4.45 -22.04 2.78
C SER A 94 3.76 -21.47 1.55
N THR A 95 4.05 -20.20 1.26
CA THR A 95 3.62 -19.56 0.02
C THR A 95 4.08 -20.35 -1.22
N TRP A 96 5.25 -20.99 -1.18
CA TRP A 96 5.77 -21.82 -2.26
C TRP A 96 4.95 -23.08 -2.49
N ARG A 97 4.48 -23.71 -1.41
CA ARG A 97 3.58 -24.86 -1.48
C ARG A 97 2.26 -24.47 -2.14
N HIS A 98 1.61 -23.42 -1.63
CA HIS A 98 0.33 -22.95 -2.17
C HIS A 98 0.42 -22.50 -3.62
N ARG A 99 1.52 -21.83 -4.01
CA ARG A 99 1.77 -21.49 -5.42
C ARG A 99 1.91 -22.73 -6.29
N SER A 100 2.60 -23.76 -5.82
CA SER A 100 2.73 -25.02 -6.55
C SER A 100 1.38 -25.73 -6.73
N GLU A 101 0.55 -25.74 -5.68
CA GLU A 101 -0.82 -26.27 -5.71
C GLU A 101 -1.68 -25.51 -6.72
N ALA A 102 -1.64 -24.17 -6.70
CA ALA A 102 -2.43 -23.33 -7.61
C ALA A 102 -1.96 -23.39 -9.07
N ALA A 103 -0.67 -23.62 -9.31
CA ALA A 103 -0.10 -23.68 -10.65
C ALA A 103 -0.41 -24.99 -11.38
N CYS A 104 -0.76 -26.07 -10.66
CA CYS A 104 -1.01 -27.38 -11.27
C CYS A 104 -2.49 -27.59 -11.56
N ASP A 105 -2.81 -28.24 -12.68
CA ASP A 105 -4.20 -28.68 -12.95
C ASP A 105 -4.63 -29.76 -11.96
N VAL A 106 -3.68 -30.62 -11.55
CA VAL A 106 -3.87 -31.65 -10.52
C VAL A 106 -2.66 -31.64 -9.58
N PHE A 107 -2.88 -31.34 -8.30
CA PHE A 107 -1.86 -31.48 -7.27
C PHE A 107 -2.24 -32.60 -6.32
N ARG A 108 -1.37 -33.61 -6.17
CA ARG A 108 -1.56 -34.74 -5.27
C ARG A 108 -0.56 -34.68 -4.13
N ASP A 109 -1.06 -34.44 -2.92
CA ASP A 109 -0.30 -34.72 -1.71
C ASP A 109 -0.32 -36.23 -1.44
N VAL A 110 0.85 -36.85 -1.57
CA VAL A 110 1.05 -38.30 -1.46
C VAL A 110 2.10 -38.63 -0.39
N PHE A 111 2.25 -37.76 0.61
CA PHE A 111 3.22 -37.91 1.69
C PHE A 111 3.14 -39.28 2.40
N GLU A 112 1.92 -39.76 2.69
CA GLU A 112 1.70 -41.04 3.41
C GLU A 112 1.66 -42.28 2.49
N ALA A 113 1.69 -42.09 1.18
CA ALA A 113 1.55 -43.19 0.22
C ALA A 113 2.87 -43.98 0.02
N SER A 114 2.76 -45.27 -0.28
CA SER A 114 3.93 -46.11 -0.60
C SER A 114 4.47 -45.82 -2.02
N ASP A 115 5.71 -46.26 -2.33
CA ASP A 115 6.28 -46.06 -3.68
C ASP A 115 5.40 -46.72 -4.76
N VAL A 116 4.81 -47.86 -4.42
CA VAL A 116 3.90 -48.63 -5.28
C VAL A 116 2.60 -47.87 -5.52
N ASP A 117 2.00 -47.31 -4.46
CA ASP A 117 0.74 -46.56 -4.58
C ASP A 117 0.94 -45.26 -5.38
N ILE A 118 2.06 -44.57 -5.17
CA ILE A 118 2.38 -43.36 -5.94
C ILE A 118 2.60 -43.71 -7.41
N ALA A 119 3.35 -44.78 -7.72
CA ALA A 119 3.54 -45.24 -9.09
C ALA A 119 2.22 -45.66 -9.75
N ALA A 120 1.37 -46.40 -9.03
CA ALA A 120 0.05 -46.79 -9.51
C ALA A 120 -0.84 -45.57 -9.77
N GLN A 121 -0.78 -44.54 -8.92
CA GLN A 121 -1.53 -43.30 -9.10
C GLN A 121 -1.04 -42.51 -10.33
N ILE A 122 0.28 -42.34 -10.50
CA ILE A 122 0.87 -41.69 -11.69
C ILE A 122 0.45 -42.43 -12.97
N HIS A 123 0.42 -43.76 -12.94
CA HIS A 123 -0.04 -44.57 -14.06
C HIS A 123 -1.53 -44.39 -14.33
N ALA A 124 -2.37 -44.41 -13.29
CA ALA A 124 -3.82 -44.24 -13.39
C ALA A 124 -4.22 -42.85 -13.92
N ASP A 125 -3.44 -41.81 -13.59
CA ASP A 125 -3.62 -40.45 -14.10
C ASP A 125 -3.23 -40.31 -15.58
N GLY A 126 -2.66 -41.35 -16.19
CA GLY A 126 -2.27 -41.35 -17.59
C GLY A 126 -1.16 -40.33 -17.88
N ILE A 127 -0.19 -40.18 -16.97
CA ILE A 127 0.96 -39.30 -17.16
C ILE A 127 1.82 -39.80 -18.33
N HIS A 128 2.07 -38.92 -19.30
CA HIS A 128 2.92 -39.24 -20.45
C HIS A 128 4.40 -39.05 -20.14
N ILE A 129 4.73 -37.98 -19.41
CA ILE A 129 6.10 -37.62 -19.02
C ILE A 129 6.10 -37.40 -17.52
N ALA A 130 6.81 -38.24 -16.77
CA ALA A 130 7.06 -38.02 -15.35
C ALA A 130 8.47 -37.43 -15.17
N VAL A 131 8.52 -36.28 -14.51
CA VAL A 131 9.74 -35.52 -14.23
C VAL A 131 10.12 -35.74 -12.77
N ASP A 132 11.19 -36.49 -12.55
CA ASP A 132 11.80 -36.72 -11.24
C ASP A 132 12.68 -35.52 -10.87
N LEU A 133 12.28 -34.80 -9.82
CA LEU A 133 12.97 -33.62 -9.32
C LEU A 133 14.05 -33.95 -8.27
N MET A 134 14.18 -35.20 -7.83
CA MET A 134 15.00 -35.56 -6.68
C MET A 134 16.20 -36.44 -7.05
N ALA A 135 15.99 -37.46 -7.89
CA ALA A 135 16.98 -38.49 -8.23
C ALA A 135 17.73 -39.05 -7.00
N HIS A 136 18.98 -38.62 -6.74
CA HIS A 136 19.81 -39.12 -5.63
C HIS A 136 19.91 -38.16 -4.43
N THR A 137 19.08 -37.12 -4.38
CA THR A 137 19.09 -36.16 -3.27
C THR A 137 18.35 -36.67 -2.03
N ARG A 138 18.49 -35.95 -0.91
CA ARG A 138 17.85 -36.33 0.36
C ARG A 138 16.32 -36.39 0.20
N GLY A 139 15.74 -37.50 0.65
CA GLY A 139 14.29 -37.73 0.58
C GLY A 139 13.82 -38.33 -0.74
N ALA A 140 14.73 -38.57 -1.70
CA ALA A 140 14.36 -39.19 -2.96
C ALA A 140 13.78 -40.60 -2.79
N ARG A 141 12.75 -40.90 -3.58
CA ARG A 141 12.03 -42.18 -3.60
C ARG A 141 12.20 -42.85 -4.96
N VAL A 142 13.41 -43.38 -5.18
CA VAL A 142 13.84 -43.97 -6.47
C VAL A 142 12.97 -45.15 -6.90
N GLY A 143 12.37 -45.87 -5.96
CA GLY A 143 11.47 -47.00 -6.24
C GLY A 143 10.27 -46.60 -7.09
N ILE A 144 9.76 -45.37 -6.96
CA ILE A 144 8.70 -44.83 -7.83
C ILE A 144 9.15 -44.85 -9.29
N SER A 145 10.33 -44.29 -9.58
CA SER A 145 10.91 -44.26 -10.94
C SER A 145 11.25 -45.67 -11.43
N GLY A 146 11.70 -46.57 -10.55
CA GLY A 146 12.01 -47.97 -10.86
C GLY A 146 10.80 -48.78 -11.35
N LEU A 147 9.59 -48.47 -10.86
CA LEU A 147 8.33 -49.08 -11.31
C LEU A 147 7.88 -48.60 -12.70
N LYS A 148 8.54 -47.58 -13.25
CA LYS A 148 8.27 -46.95 -14.55
C LYS A 148 6.78 -46.59 -14.75
N PRO A 149 6.21 -45.69 -13.93
CA PRO A 149 4.78 -45.39 -13.94
C PRO A 149 4.31 -44.56 -15.15
N ALA A 150 5.24 -43.95 -15.90
CA ALA A 150 4.98 -43.22 -17.13
C ALA A 150 5.86 -43.75 -18.30
N PRO A 151 5.44 -43.58 -19.56
CA PRO A 151 6.21 -44.03 -20.72
C PRO A 151 7.55 -43.31 -20.87
N ILE A 152 7.67 -42.08 -20.38
CA ILE A 152 8.89 -41.26 -20.43
C ILE A 152 9.21 -40.77 -19.03
N LEU A 153 10.39 -41.12 -18.53
CA LEU A 153 10.92 -40.62 -17.26
C LEU A 153 12.07 -39.65 -17.50
N VAL A 154 12.03 -38.50 -16.83
CA VAL A 154 13.00 -37.42 -16.99
C VAL A 154 13.62 -37.08 -15.64
N ASN A 155 14.95 -37.15 -15.53
CA ASN A 155 15.71 -36.58 -14.42
C ASN A 155 15.91 -35.07 -14.69
N TYR A 156 15.41 -34.21 -13.81
CA TYR A 156 15.55 -32.77 -13.98
C TYR A 156 15.82 -32.03 -12.66
N LEU A 157 16.73 -31.05 -12.76
CA LEU A 157 16.97 -29.95 -11.83
C LEU A 157 17.65 -30.31 -10.50
N GLY A 158 17.08 -31.20 -9.69
CA GLY A 158 17.51 -31.33 -8.29
C GLY A 158 18.83 -32.05 -8.05
N TYR A 159 19.21 -32.96 -8.95
CA TYR A 159 20.46 -33.71 -8.83
C TYR A 159 21.43 -33.36 -9.97
N PRO A 160 22.64 -32.87 -9.66
CA PRO A 160 23.62 -32.45 -10.66
C PRO A 160 24.41 -33.64 -11.22
N GLY A 161 23.72 -34.62 -11.79
CA GLY A 161 24.33 -35.83 -12.33
C GLY A 161 23.34 -36.83 -12.90
N THR A 162 23.89 -37.97 -13.32
CA THR A 162 23.16 -39.11 -13.88
C THR A 162 22.34 -39.85 -12.83
N MET A 163 21.11 -40.23 -13.17
CA MET A 163 20.34 -41.21 -12.40
C MET A 163 21.05 -42.56 -12.38
N GLY A 164 21.79 -42.90 -13.45
CA GLY A 164 22.50 -44.18 -13.56
C GLY A 164 21.57 -45.37 -13.75
N SER A 165 20.34 -45.19 -14.23
CA SER A 165 19.34 -46.26 -14.29
C SER A 165 19.01 -46.72 -15.72
N SER A 166 18.44 -47.93 -15.83
CA SER A 166 17.88 -48.46 -17.09
C SER A 166 16.45 -47.95 -17.35
N PHE A 167 15.80 -47.37 -16.33
CA PHE A 167 14.40 -46.97 -16.38
C PHE A 167 14.20 -45.48 -16.71
N THR A 168 15.17 -44.61 -16.38
CA THR A 168 15.12 -43.17 -16.69
C THR A 168 15.55 -42.91 -18.12
N ASP A 169 14.71 -42.22 -18.89
CA ASP A 169 14.89 -42.08 -20.34
C ASP A 169 15.74 -40.85 -20.69
N TYR A 170 15.50 -39.72 -20.01
CA TYR A 170 16.14 -38.45 -20.31
C TYR A 170 16.71 -37.75 -19.07
N ALA A 171 17.74 -36.92 -19.29
CA ALA A 171 18.21 -35.93 -18.32
C ALA A 171 18.28 -34.54 -18.99
N VAL A 172 17.72 -33.52 -18.35
CA VAL A 172 17.70 -32.15 -18.91
C VAL A 172 18.92 -31.38 -18.40
N VAL A 173 19.71 -30.85 -19.34
CA VAL A 173 21.02 -30.22 -19.12
C VAL A 173 21.20 -29.01 -20.05
N ASP A 174 22.36 -28.35 -19.96
CA ASP A 174 22.83 -27.40 -20.95
C ASP A 174 24.26 -27.74 -21.40
N ARG A 175 24.69 -27.10 -22.49
CA ARG A 175 25.99 -27.38 -23.14
C ARG A 175 27.19 -27.00 -22.28
N PHE A 176 27.00 -26.13 -21.29
CA PHE A 176 28.06 -25.66 -20.41
C PHE A 176 28.26 -26.66 -19.27
N VAL A 177 27.19 -27.08 -18.60
CA VAL A 177 27.27 -28.06 -17.49
C VAL A 177 27.67 -29.44 -17.96
N VAL A 178 27.17 -29.87 -19.14
CA VAL A 178 27.58 -31.13 -19.78
C VAL A 178 27.99 -30.86 -21.23
N PRO A 179 29.27 -30.59 -21.50
CA PRO A 179 29.76 -30.52 -22.87
C PRO A 179 29.34 -31.77 -23.67
N PRO A 180 28.82 -31.64 -24.91
CA PRO A 180 28.36 -32.79 -25.70
C PRO A 180 29.39 -33.90 -25.85
N THR A 181 30.67 -33.55 -25.86
CA THR A 181 31.80 -34.51 -25.90
C THR A 181 31.90 -35.42 -24.67
N LYS A 182 31.29 -35.04 -23.54
CA LYS A 182 31.29 -35.82 -22.29
C LYS A 182 30.03 -36.66 -22.09
N ALA A 183 28.96 -36.39 -22.85
CA ALA A 183 27.64 -36.96 -22.63
C ALA A 183 27.63 -38.50 -22.46
N ALA A 184 28.25 -39.22 -23.39
CA ALA A 184 28.27 -40.69 -23.38
C ALA A 184 29.05 -41.27 -22.18
N ALA A 185 30.11 -40.57 -21.74
CA ALA A 185 30.94 -41.00 -20.64
C ALA A 185 30.26 -40.77 -19.28
N THR A 186 29.44 -39.72 -19.15
CA THR A 186 28.97 -39.23 -17.85
C THR A 186 27.49 -39.50 -17.54
N PHE A 187 26.65 -39.79 -18.55
CA PHE A 187 25.22 -40.08 -18.35
C PHE A 187 24.79 -41.43 -18.92
N THR A 188 23.76 -42.02 -18.32
CA THR A 188 23.06 -43.21 -18.85
C THR A 188 21.86 -42.81 -19.72
N GLU A 189 21.22 -41.70 -19.37
CA GLU A 189 20.06 -41.13 -20.00
C GLU A 189 20.42 -40.45 -21.33
N LYS A 190 19.42 -40.25 -22.19
CA LYS A 190 19.58 -39.32 -23.30
C LYS A 190 19.49 -37.88 -22.80
N LEU A 191 20.47 -37.08 -23.17
CA LEU A 191 20.53 -35.68 -22.77
C LEU A 191 19.60 -34.80 -23.61
N VAL A 192 18.89 -33.92 -22.92
CA VAL A 192 18.12 -32.82 -23.51
C VAL A 192 18.83 -31.52 -23.19
N TYR A 193 19.38 -30.90 -24.22
CA TYR A 193 20.11 -29.64 -24.16
C TYR A 193 19.14 -28.47 -24.31
N LEU A 194 18.89 -27.75 -23.21
CA LEU A 194 18.27 -26.44 -23.27
C LEU A 194 19.26 -25.41 -23.85
N PRO A 195 18.77 -24.39 -24.57
CA PRO A 195 19.65 -23.52 -25.37
C PRO A 195 20.50 -22.56 -24.55
N HIS A 196 20.10 -22.23 -23.32
CA HIS A 196 20.76 -21.24 -22.48
C HIS A 196 21.31 -21.89 -21.21
N THR A 197 20.45 -22.16 -20.23
CA THR A 197 20.78 -22.88 -19.00
C THR A 197 19.74 -23.95 -18.74
N TYR A 198 20.14 -25.02 -18.05
CA TYR A 198 19.21 -26.05 -17.60
C TYR A 198 18.35 -25.58 -16.41
N GLN A 199 18.85 -24.64 -15.62
CA GLN A 199 18.22 -24.23 -14.36
C GLN A 199 17.08 -23.24 -14.64
N VAL A 200 15.85 -23.66 -14.35
CA VAL A 200 14.74 -22.72 -14.19
C VAL A 200 14.86 -21.99 -12.87
N ASN A 201 14.45 -20.73 -12.84
CA ASN A 201 14.55 -19.84 -11.68
C ASN A 201 13.20 -19.20 -11.36
N SER A 202 13.04 -18.58 -10.19
CA SER A 202 11.88 -17.73 -9.92
C SER A 202 12.27 -16.52 -9.10
N TYR A 203 12.30 -15.36 -9.75
CA TYR A 203 12.66 -14.09 -9.13
C TYR A 203 11.63 -13.03 -9.45
N GLU A 204 11.13 -12.38 -8.39
CA GLU A 204 10.15 -11.31 -8.49
C GLU A 204 10.83 -9.94 -8.38
N TRP A 205 10.27 -8.99 -9.10
CA TRP A 205 10.62 -7.59 -9.04
C TRP A 205 10.03 -7.00 -7.77
N GLY A 206 10.83 -6.79 -6.72
CA GLY A 206 10.32 -6.16 -5.49
C GLY A 206 11.13 -6.39 -4.22
N VAL A 207 12.07 -7.34 -4.22
CA VAL A 207 12.87 -7.60 -3.03
C VAL A 207 13.96 -6.55 -2.90
N ASP A 208 13.77 -5.49 -2.11
CA ASP A 208 14.80 -5.08 -1.14
C ASP A 208 14.21 -4.25 0.00
N THR A 209 14.57 -4.60 1.21
CA THR A 209 14.89 -3.66 2.29
C THR A 209 15.37 -4.54 3.42
N VAL A 210 16.66 -4.49 3.74
CA VAL A 210 17.16 -4.87 5.06
C VAL A 210 18.30 -3.92 5.42
N THR A 211 18.32 -3.59 6.70
CA THR A 211 19.32 -2.77 7.36
C THR A 211 20.70 -3.43 7.42
N TRP A 212 21.68 -2.54 7.45
CA TRP A 212 23.13 -2.73 7.39
C TRP A 212 23.70 -3.72 8.42
N HIS A 213 24.75 -4.44 8.04
CA HIS A 213 25.65 -5.17 8.96
C HIS A 213 26.96 -4.39 9.10
N ASP A 214 27.46 -4.27 10.33
CA ASP A 214 28.77 -3.67 10.61
C ASP A 214 29.89 -4.65 10.24
N PHE A 215 30.75 -4.26 9.29
CA PHE A 215 31.94 -5.02 8.90
C PHE A 215 33.23 -4.45 9.51
N ASN A 216 33.13 -3.71 10.63
CA ASN A 216 34.28 -3.17 11.39
C ASN A 216 35.32 -2.48 10.47
N GLN A 217 34.89 -1.49 9.68
CA GLN A 217 35.77 -0.66 8.82
C GLN A 217 36.50 -1.39 7.66
N SER A 218 36.09 -2.62 7.32
CA SER A 218 36.62 -3.37 6.16
C SER A 218 36.32 -2.67 4.83
N SER A 219 37.27 -2.66 3.90
CA SER A 219 37.11 -2.00 2.59
C SER A 219 36.58 -2.92 1.49
N PHE A 220 36.61 -4.24 1.70
CA PHE A 220 36.11 -5.20 0.72
C PHE A 220 35.50 -6.44 1.39
N VAL A 221 34.35 -6.89 0.89
CA VAL A 221 33.60 -8.02 1.46
C VAL A 221 33.50 -9.11 0.41
N PHE A 222 34.31 -10.17 0.57
CA PHE A 222 34.08 -11.42 -0.12
C PHE A 222 32.96 -12.18 0.58
N CYS A 223 32.20 -13.00 -0.15
CA CYS A 223 31.22 -13.87 0.48
C CYS A 223 31.15 -15.26 -0.17
N ASN A 224 30.67 -16.23 0.63
CA ASN A 224 30.20 -17.51 0.15
C ASN A 224 29.02 -17.96 1.03
N PHE A 225 27.83 -17.97 0.46
CA PHE A 225 26.59 -18.36 1.13
C PHE A 225 26.14 -19.80 0.81
N ASN A 226 27.05 -20.64 0.29
CA ASN A 226 26.73 -22.05 0.14
C ASN A 226 26.54 -22.71 1.51
N THR A 227 25.79 -23.82 1.51
CA THR A 227 25.71 -24.68 2.68
C THR A 227 27.08 -25.27 2.98
N ILE A 228 27.40 -25.39 4.27
CA ILE A 228 28.76 -25.70 4.72
C ILE A 228 29.26 -27.09 4.32
N ASN A 229 28.36 -28.00 3.93
CA ASN A 229 28.73 -29.30 3.36
C ASN A 229 29.37 -29.19 1.97
N LYS A 230 29.21 -28.07 1.26
CA LYS A 230 29.92 -27.75 0.01
C LYS A 230 31.26 -27.06 0.24
N MET A 231 31.76 -27.08 1.48
CA MET A 231 33.00 -26.41 1.85
C MET A 231 34.15 -27.42 1.85
N GLU A 232 34.99 -27.37 0.82
CA GLU A 232 36.17 -28.21 0.73
C GLU A 232 37.46 -27.50 1.21
N PRO A 233 38.45 -28.26 1.72
CA PRO A 233 39.74 -27.70 2.14
C PRO A 233 40.47 -26.92 1.05
N VAL A 234 40.30 -27.30 -0.22
CA VAL A 234 40.95 -26.65 -1.37
C VAL A 234 40.42 -25.23 -1.58
N ALA A 235 39.09 -25.07 -1.63
CA ALA A 235 38.45 -23.76 -1.76
C ALA A 235 38.75 -22.88 -0.54
N PHE A 236 38.65 -23.43 0.67
CA PHE A 236 38.96 -22.68 1.88
C PHE A 236 40.42 -22.19 1.91
N GLY A 237 41.37 -23.06 1.54
CA GLY A 237 42.78 -22.69 1.42
C GLY A 237 43.03 -21.56 0.41
N LEU A 238 42.38 -21.64 -0.75
CA LEU A 238 42.40 -20.60 -1.78
C LEU A 238 41.86 -19.27 -1.26
N TRP A 239 40.73 -19.27 -0.57
CA TRP A 239 40.18 -18.03 0.00
C TRP A 239 41.08 -17.43 1.09
N MET A 240 41.76 -18.26 1.90
CA MET A 240 42.72 -17.75 2.86
C MET A 240 43.94 -17.11 2.17
N ALA A 241 44.38 -17.65 1.03
CA ALA A 241 45.42 -17.03 0.21
C ALA A 241 44.97 -15.66 -0.33
N ILE A 242 43.72 -15.55 -0.81
CA ILE A 242 43.12 -14.27 -1.26
C ILE A 242 43.07 -13.27 -0.10
N LEU A 243 42.56 -13.66 1.07
CA LEU A 243 42.47 -12.76 2.24
C LEU A 243 43.85 -12.25 2.70
N LYS A 244 44.90 -13.07 2.63
CA LYS A 244 46.27 -12.61 2.92
C LYS A 244 46.75 -11.52 1.96
N ARG A 245 46.41 -11.64 0.68
CA ARG A 245 46.78 -10.68 -0.37
C ARG A 245 45.90 -9.42 -0.39
N VAL A 246 44.76 -9.44 0.31
CA VAL A 246 43.85 -8.29 0.44
C VAL A 246 43.63 -7.97 1.92
N PRO A 247 44.56 -7.29 2.62
CA PRO A 247 44.56 -7.18 4.09
C PRO A 247 43.29 -6.56 4.70
N ARG A 248 42.69 -5.57 4.03
CA ARG A 248 41.47 -4.88 4.48
C ARG A 248 40.17 -5.52 3.98
N SER A 249 40.13 -6.85 3.90
CA SER A 249 38.93 -7.58 3.44
C SER A 249 38.44 -8.61 4.46
N VAL A 250 37.17 -8.98 4.35
CA VAL A 250 36.56 -10.07 5.14
C VAL A 250 35.95 -11.12 4.22
N LEU A 251 35.77 -12.33 4.74
CA LEU A 251 35.01 -13.40 4.11
C LEU A 251 33.74 -13.65 4.92
N TRP A 252 32.61 -13.40 4.28
CA TRP A 252 31.29 -13.55 4.86
C TRP A 252 30.66 -14.89 4.47
N LEU A 253 30.46 -15.78 5.45
CA LEU A 253 30.01 -17.16 5.27
C LEU A 253 28.59 -17.34 5.83
N LEU A 254 27.82 -18.30 5.27
CA LEU A 254 26.55 -18.69 5.87
C LEU A 254 26.76 -19.49 7.16
N GLU A 255 25.98 -19.21 8.20
CA GLU A 255 25.98 -20.03 9.41
C GLU A 255 25.53 -21.48 9.16
N PRO A 256 26.18 -22.46 9.84
CA PRO A 256 25.72 -23.84 9.82
C PRO A 256 24.26 -23.96 10.30
N SER A 257 23.47 -24.85 9.69
CA SER A 257 22.04 -25.01 9.97
C SER A 257 21.71 -25.53 11.38
N ARG A 258 22.68 -26.13 12.07
CA ARG A 258 22.68 -26.32 13.51
C ARG A 258 23.82 -25.47 14.03
N VAL A 259 23.58 -24.64 15.04
CA VAL A 259 24.61 -23.80 15.68
C VAL A 259 25.58 -24.71 16.43
N ASP A 260 26.38 -25.47 15.70
CA ASP A 260 27.50 -26.20 16.25
C ASP A 260 28.64 -25.20 16.36
N ALA A 261 28.75 -24.61 17.55
CA ALA A 261 29.86 -23.73 17.89
C ALA A 261 31.22 -24.39 17.61
N GLY A 262 31.30 -25.73 17.55
CA GLY A 262 32.47 -26.49 17.12
C GLY A 262 32.87 -26.21 15.69
N VAL A 263 31.92 -26.18 14.74
CA VAL A 263 32.21 -25.95 13.32
C VAL A 263 32.78 -24.55 13.10
N VAL A 264 32.15 -23.52 13.66
CA VAL A 264 32.64 -22.12 13.56
C VAL A 264 34.03 -21.98 14.20
N ARG A 265 34.28 -22.63 15.35
CA ARG A 265 35.60 -22.69 15.98
C ARG A 265 36.64 -23.34 15.06
N THR A 266 36.30 -24.43 14.38
CA THR A 266 37.19 -25.08 13.42
C THR A 266 37.56 -24.14 12.28
N PHE A 267 36.60 -23.45 11.66
CA PHE A 267 36.91 -22.49 10.59
C PHE A 267 37.85 -21.37 11.06
N ARG A 268 37.61 -20.84 12.26
CA ARG A 268 38.48 -19.82 12.86
C ARG A 268 39.89 -20.34 13.16
N ALA A 269 40.01 -21.55 13.68
CA ALA A 269 41.30 -22.20 13.91
C ALA A 269 42.06 -22.47 12.60
N GLU A 270 41.36 -22.96 11.58
CA GLU A 270 41.91 -23.22 10.25
C GLU A 270 42.35 -21.93 9.53
N ALA A 271 41.64 -20.80 9.75
CA ALA A 271 42.07 -19.49 9.27
C ALA A 271 43.36 -19.03 9.96
N ALA A 272 43.43 -19.12 11.30
CA ALA A 272 44.63 -18.79 12.06
C ALA A 272 45.82 -19.63 11.61
N ALA A 273 45.63 -20.94 11.44
CA ALA A 273 46.67 -21.86 10.98
C ALA A 273 47.21 -21.51 9.57
N ARG A 274 46.42 -20.79 8.75
CA ARG A 274 46.83 -20.31 7.42
C ARG A 274 47.33 -18.87 7.40
N GLY A 275 47.47 -18.25 8.57
CA GLY A 275 47.98 -16.88 8.74
C GLY A 275 46.93 -15.80 8.47
N VAL A 276 45.64 -16.08 8.66
CA VAL A 276 44.55 -15.12 8.53
C VAL A 276 43.93 -14.89 9.91
N ASP A 277 43.74 -13.63 10.30
CA ASP A 277 43.05 -13.27 11.54
C ASP A 277 41.64 -13.89 11.55
N PRO A 278 41.29 -14.72 12.56
CA PRO A 278 39.98 -15.36 12.66
C PRO A 278 38.78 -14.42 12.67
N SER A 279 38.98 -13.16 13.10
CA SER A 279 37.92 -12.13 13.10
C SER A 279 37.49 -11.72 11.68
N ARG A 280 38.32 -12.01 10.67
CA ARG A 280 38.02 -11.75 9.24
C ARG A 280 37.06 -12.77 8.64
N LEU A 281 36.76 -13.85 9.36
CA LEU A 281 35.66 -14.76 9.03
C LEU A 281 34.39 -14.33 9.77
N VAL A 282 33.46 -13.76 9.00
CA VAL A 282 32.15 -13.31 9.49
C VAL A 282 31.13 -14.38 9.13
N PHE A 283 30.27 -14.77 10.07
CA PHE A 283 29.22 -15.74 9.83
C PHE A 283 27.85 -15.05 9.87
N ALA A 284 27.04 -15.27 8.84
CA ALA A 284 25.73 -14.65 8.69
C ALA A 284 24.62 -15.60 9.13
N PRO A 285 23.64 -15.14 9.91
CA PRO A 285 22.50 -15.96 10.29
C PRO A 285 21.68 -16.39 9.08
N ARG A 286 20.89 -17.45 9.22
CA ARG A 286 19.90 -17.81 8.21
C ARG A 286 18.72 -16.83 8.28
N LEU A 287 18.32 -16.33 7.13
CA LEU A 287 17.23 -15.35 7.01
C LEU A 287 16.17 -15.87 6.04
N PRO A 288 14.93 -15.38 6.16
CA PRO A 288 13.93 -15.47 5.10
C PRO A 288 14.49 -15.01 3.75
N ARG A 289 13.96 -15.55 2.64
CA ARG A 289 14.54 -15.39 1.30
C ARG A 289 14.66 -13.93 0.86
N ASP A 290 13.64 -13.13 1.11
CA ASP A 290 13.62 -11.70 0.80
C ASP A 290 14.75 -10.94 1.51
N GLN A 291 14.93 -11.22 2.81
CA GLN A 291 16.00 -10.65 3.61
C GLN A 291 17.37 -11.19 3.20
N HIS A 292 17.44 -12.47 2.81
CA HIS A 292 18.64 -13.09 2.28
C HIS A 292 19.10 -12.40 0.99
N LEU A 293 18.21 -12.16 0.03
CA LEU A 293 18.54 -11.47 -1.22
C LEU A 293 18.96 -10.02 -0.97
N ALA A 294 18.25 -9.29 -0.09
CA ALA A 294 18.58 -7.91 0.24
C ALA A 294 20.01 -7.77 0.77
N ARG A 295 20.44 -8.68 1.66
CA ARG A 295 21.79 -8.60 2.27
C ARG A 295 22.93 -8.86 1.28
N LEU A 296 22.69 -9.57 0.17
CA LEU A 296 23.76 -9.92 -0.78
C LEU A 296 24.41 -8.68 -1.39
N ARG A 297 23.67 -7.56 -1.46
CA ARG A 297 24.19 -6.28 -1.98
C ARG A 297 25.37 -5.70 -1.18
N HIS A 298 25.52 -6.11 0.08
CA HIS A 298 26.63 -5.66 0.93
C HIS A 298 27.95 -6.39 0.63
N ALA A 299 27.91 -7.49 -0.11
CA ALA A 299 29.11 -8.14 -0.61
C ALA A 299 29.58 -7.50 -1.92
N HIS A 300 30.88 -7.62 -2.17
CA HIS A 300 31.55 -7.07 -3.35
C HIS A 300 31.80 -8.14 -4.41
N LEU A 301 32.20 -9.34 -3.97
CA LEU A 301 32.48 -10.48 -4.85
C LEU A 301 32.10 -11.79 -4.14
N PHE A 302 31.34 -12.65 -4.82
CA PHE A 302 31.10 -14.01 -4.36
C PHE A 302 32.25 -14.92 -4.80
N LEU A 303 32.87 -15.61 -3.85
CA LEU A 303 33.92 -16.59 -4.09
C LEU A 303 33.31 -17.98 -4.09
N ASP A 304 33.13 -18.58 -5.27
CA ASP A 304 32.56 -19.92 -5.36
C ASP A 304 33.53 -21.04 -4.94
N SER A 305 32.95 -22.20 -4.59
CA SER A 305 33.66 -23.45 -4.35
C SER A 305 34.20 -24.05 -5.66
N VAL A 306 35.09 -25.03 -5.56
CA VAL A 306 35.78 -25.71 -6.67
C VAL A 306 35.11 -27.04 -7.04
N ILE A 307 34.77 -27.89 -6.06
CA ILE A 307 34.27 -29.26 -6.32
C ILE A 307 32.78 -29.25 -6.61
N TYR A 308 32.00 -28.58 -5.76
CA TYR A 308 30.56 -28.43 -5.91
C TYR A 308 30.25 -26.92 -5.89
N THR A 309 30.02 -26.35 -7.07
CA THR A 309 29.79 -24.91 -7.23
C THR A 309 28.42 -24.47 -6.74
N ALA A 310 28.25 -23.16 -6.60
CA ALA A 310 26.98 -22.55 -6.27
C ALA A 310 25.94 -22.81 -7.38
N HIS A 311 24.74 -23.24 -6.96
CA HIS A 311 23.61 -23.51 -7.87
C HIS A 311 22.57 -22.41 -7.66
N THR A 312 21.49 -22.67 -6.90
CA THR A 312 20.51 -21.63 -6.50
C THR A 312 21.17 -20.39 -5.91
N THR A 313 22.19 -20.59 -5.05
CA THR A 313 22.99 -19.50 -4.47
C THR A 313 23.59 -18.59 -5.54
N ALA A 314 24.10 -19.13 -6.65
CA ALA A 314 24.68 -18.32 -7.72
C ALA A 314 23.61 -17.51 -8.43
N SER A 315 22.44 -18.09 -8.70
CA SER A 315 21.29 -17.37 -9.24
C SER A 315 20.85 -16.22 -8.33
N ASP A 316 20.87 -16.41 -7.01
CA ASP A 316 20.59 -15.35 -6.03
C ASP A 316 21.61 -14.20 -6.11
N MET A 317 22.91 -14.54 -6.20
CA MET A 317 23.97 -13.53 -6.37
C MET A 317 23.79 -12.75 -7.68
N LEU A 318 23.56 -13.44 -8.80
CA LEU A 318 23.41 -12.82 -10.12
C LEU A 318 22.16 -11.94 -10.19
N TRP A 319 21.05 -12.38 -9.59
CA TRP A 319 19.82 -11.61 -9.49
C TRP A 319 20.01 -10.31 -8.72
N THR A 320 20.83 -10.35 -7.66
CA THR A 320 21.17 -9.19 -6.81
C THR A 320 22.36 -8.39 -7.32
N HIS A 321 22.83 -8.70 -8.54
CA HIS A 321 23.92 -8.02 -9.24
C HIS A 321 25.28 -8.16 -8.54
N LEU A 322 25.44 -9.21 -7.73
CA LEU A 322 26.68 -9.58 -7.09
C LEU A 322 27.48 -10.53 -8.01
N PRO A 323 28.67 -10.13 -8.46
CA PRO A 323 29.49 -10.97 -9.32
C PRO A 323 29.89 -12.27 -8.66
N VAL A 324 29.83 -13.36 -9.43
CA VAL A 324 30.24 -14.71 -9.02
C VAL A 324 31.56 -15.04 -9.70
N LEU A 325 32.61 -15.28 -8.89
CA LEU A 325 33.88 -15.81 -9.36
C LEU A 325 33.89 -17.33 -9.16
N THR A 326 34.02 -18.07 -10.25
CA THR A 326 33.97 -19.54 -10.26
C THR A 326 35.13 -20.13 -11.06
N LEU A 327 35.47 -21.38 -10.74
CA LEU A 327 36.47 -22.18 -11.45
C LEU A 327 35.77 -23.21 -12.36
N TRP A 328 36.22 -23.33 -13.61
CA TRP A 328 35.78 -24.35 -14.54
C TRP A 328 36.28 -25.73 -14.10
N GLY A 329 35.40 -26.52 -13.48
CA GLY A 329 35.74 -27.86 -13.02
C GLY A 329 35.50 -28.96 -14.06
N ALA A 330 35.77 -30.21 -13.66
CA ALA A 330 35.67 -31.39 -14.53
C ALA A 330 34.25 -31.98 -14.61
N THR A 331 33.40 -31.67 -13.63
CA THR A 331 32.13 -32.34 -13.34
C THR A 331 30.92 -31.45 -13.56
N PHE A 332 29.73 -32.01 -13.76
CA PHE A 332 28.48 -31.24 -13.80
C PHE A 332 28.38 -30.29 -12.61
N ALA A 333 28.50 -30.81 -11.38
CA ALA A 333 28.33 -30.06 -10.14
C ALA A 333 29.33 -28.90 -9.99
N SER A 334 30.48 -28.97 -10.66
CA SER A 334 31.53 -27.93 -10.68
C SER A 334 31.40 -26.93 -11.84
N ARG A 335 30.37 -27.03 -12.69
CA ARG A 335 30.16 -26.14 -13.85
C ARG A 335 28.90 -25.30 -13.79
N VAL A 336 28.05 -25.51 -12.79
CA VAL A 336 26.75 -24.83 -12.72
C VAL A 336 26.90 -23.32 -12.59
N ALA A 337 27.67 -22.80 -11.63
CA ALA A 337 27.86 -21.36 -11.48
C ALA A 337 28.42 -20.69 -12.76
N GLY A 338 29.31 -21.38 -13.48
CA GLY A 338 29.83 -20.88 -14.76
C GLY A 338 28.76 -20.82 -15.85
N SER A 339 27.87 -21.82 -15.92
CA SER A 339 26.72 -21.82 -16.85
C SER A 339 25.77 -20.65 -16.57
N LEU A 340 25.47 -20.42 -15.30
CA LEU A 340 24.60 -19.32 -14.86
C LEU A 340 25.25 -17.97 -15.16
N MET A 341 26.55 -17.82 -14.89
CA MET A 341 27.29 -16.59 -15.18
C MET A 341 27.38 -16.29 -16.69
N ASP A 342 27.67 -17.31 -17.51
CA ASP A 342 27.70 -17.18 -18.98
C ASP A 342 26.32 -16.77 -19.52
N THR A 343 25.24 -17.35 -18.99
CA THR A 343 23.87 -16.98 -19.38
C THR A 343 23.50 -15.56 -18.93
N ALA A 344 23.87 -15.20 -17.68
CA ALA A 344 23.60 -13.89 -17.10
C ALA A 344 24.31 -12.76 -17.86
N VAL A 345 25.58 -12.95 -18.22
CA VAL A 345 26.46 -11.88 -18.76
C VAL A 345 26.67 -11.98 -20.26
N GLY A 346 26.48 -13.17 -20.85
CA GLY A 346 26.81 -13.48 -22.25
C GLY A 346 28.32 -13.53 -22.50
N SER A 347 29.12 -13.92 -21.50
CA SER A 347 30.58 -13.95 -21.61
C SER A 347 31.20 -14.93 -20.63
N SER A 348 32.08 -15.79 -21.13
CA SER A 348 32.86 -16.73 -20.34
C SER A 348 34.07 -16.09 -19.63
N LEU A 349 34.34 -14.80 -19.83
CA LEU A 349 35.54 -14.11 -19.29
C LEU A 349 35.65 -14.12 -17.75
N TRP A 350 34.59 -14.51 -17.06
CA TRP A 350 34.51 -14.53 -15.59
C TRP A 350 34.61 -15.95 -15.00
N THR A 351 34.72 -16.96 -15.87
CA THR A 351 35.01 -18.33 -15.45
C THR A 351 36.51 -18.57 -15.59
N THR A 352 37.15 -18.89 -14.47
CA THR A 352 38.60 -19.15 -14.44
C THR A 352 38.87 -20.61 -14.76
N HIS A 353 40.09 -20.94 -15.17
CA HIS A 353 40.49 -22.31 -15.58
C HIS A 353 41.61 -22.89 -14.72
N SER A 354 42.13 -22.14 -13.75
CA SER A 354 43.06 -22.65 -12.75
C SER A 354 42.88 -21.98 -11.38
N ILE A 355 43.32 -22.65 -10.32
CA ILE A 355 43.31 -22.10 -8.95
C ILE A 355 44.09 -20.77 -8.88
N LYS A 356 45.23 -20.68 -9.59
CA LYS A 356 46.06 -19.48 -9.60
C LYS A 356 45.37 -18.31 -10.29
N GLU A 357 44.74 -18.57 -11.44
CA GLU A 357 43.96 -17.56 -12.15
C GLU A 357 42.79 -17.05 -11.31
N TYR A 358 42.09 -17.95 -10.60
CA TYR A 358 41.06 -17.59 -9.64
C TYR A 358 41.59 -16.66 -8.56
N GLU A 359 42.69 -17.03 -7.90
CA GLU A 359 43.30 -16.22 -6.85
C GLU A 359 43.71 -14.84 -7.37
N ASP A 360 44.38 -14.79 -8.52
CA ASP A 360 44.88 -13.55 -9.10
C ASP A 360 43.76 -12.64 -9.58
N LEU A 361 42.67 -13.19 -10.14
CA LEU A 361 41.51 -12.42 -10.54
C LEU A 361 40.77 -11.86 -9.31
N ALA A 362 40.55 -12.65 -8.27
CA ALA A 362 39.92 -12.19 -7.02
C ALA A 362 40.70 -11.02 -6.40
N VAL A 363 42.02 -11.15 -6.31
CA VAL A 363 42.90 -10.12 -5.74
C VAL A 363 42.88 -8.86 -6.61
N ARG A 364 42.99 -9.00 -7.94
CA ARG A 364 42.97 -7.87 -8.88
C ARG A 364 41.67 -7.07 -8.77
N LEU A 365 40.52 -7.74 -8.77
CA LEU A 365 39.21 -7.08 -8.65
C LEU A 365 39.03 -6.37 -7.31
N ALA A 366 39.63 -6.90 -6.24
CA ALA A 366 39.54 -6.31 -4.91
C ALA A 366 40.53 -5.18 -4.64
N THR A 367 41.56 -4.98 -5.49
CA THR A 367 42.66 -4.05 -5.21
C THR A 367 42.93 -3.04 -6.32
N THR A 368 43.00 -3.48 -7.58
CA THR A 368 43.48 -2.65 -8.70
C THR A 368 42.44 -2.39 -9.77
N ASP A 369 41.41 -3.25 -9.88
CA ASP A 369 40.45 -3.21 -10.98
C ASP A 369 38.99 -3.14 -10.49
N THR A 370 38.74 -2.18 -9.60
CA THR A 370 37.39 -1.86 -9.11
C THR A 370 36.47 -1.39 -10.24
N THR A 371 37.04 -0.80 -11.29
CA THR A 371 36.30 -0.36 -12.47
C THR A 371 35.71 -1.54 -13.24
N ALA A 372 36.47 -2.60 -13.51
CA ALA A 372 35.92 -3.79 -14.16
C ALA A 372 34.87 -4.48 -13.27
N LEU A 373 35.09 -4.53 -11.96
CA LEU A 373 34.10 -5.08 -11.02
C LEU A 373 32.78 -4.29 -11.07
N ASN A 374 32.85 -2.96 -11.04
CA ASN A 374 31.68 -2.09 -11.14
C ASN A 374 31.00 -2.19 -12.51
N ALA A 375 31.77 -2.26 -13.61
CA ALA A 375 31.24 -2.46 -14.95
C ALA A 375 30.48 -3.79 -15.06
N LEU A 376 30.99 -4.86 -14.43
CA LEU A 376 30.29 -6.14 -14.36
C LEU A 376 29.00 -6.06 -13.55
N ARG A 377 29.01 -5.38 -12.39
CA ARG A 377 27.79 -5.14 -11.59
C ARG A 377 26.73 -4.39 -12.38
N LEU A 378 27.13 -3.34 -13.11
CA LEU A 378 26.24 -2.59 -14.00
C LEU A 378 25.70 -3.48 -15.13
N LYS A 379 26.57 -4.30 -15.75
CA LYS A 379 26.15 -5.23 -16.80
C LYS A 379 25.16 -6.29 -16.28
N LEU A 380 25.39 -6.83 -15.08
CA LEU A 380 24.46 -7.74 -14.40
C LEU A 380 23.13 -7.04 -14.10
N ALA A 381 23.16 -5.79 -13.61
CA ALA A 381 21.95 -5.01 -13.35
C ALA A 381 21.14 -4.78 -14.63
N HIS A 382 21.80 -4.37 -15.72
CA HIS A 382 21.18 -4.17 -17.03
C HIS A 382 20.59 -5.47 -17.61
N ARG A 383 21.30 -6.59 -17.45
CA ARG A 383 20.88 -7.90 -17.98
C ARG A 383 19.94 -8.68 -17.06
N ALA A 384 19.76 -8.28 -15.79
CA ALA A 384 18.81 -8.94 -14.89
C ALA A 384 17.37 -8.92 -15.45
N ALA A 385 17.03 -7.91 -16.25
CA ALA A 385 15.74 -7.77 -16.92
C ALA A 385 15.58 -8.63 -18.18
N THR A 386 16.67 -8.84 -18.92
CA THR A 386 16.63 -9.30 -20.31
C THR A 386 17.38 -10.62 -20.53
N SER A 387 18.14 -11.08 -19.54
CA SER A 387 18.88 -12.33 -19.62
C SER A 387 17.91 -13.52 -19.66
N PRO A 388 18.17 -14.52 -20.52
CA PRO A 388 17.42 -15.76 -20.50
C PRO A 388 17.47 -16.50 -19.15
N LEU A 389 18.44 -16.20 -18.27
CA LEU A 389 18.56 -16.82 -16.95
C LEU A 389 17.34 -16.56 -16.05
N PHE A 390 16.72 -15.39 -16.21
CA PHE A 390 15.58 -14.94 -15.40
C PHE A 390 14.28 -14.83 -16.22
N ASP A 391 14.30 -15.35 -17.46
CA ASP A 391 13.13 -15.44 -18.33
C ASP A 391 12.48 -16.82 -18.20
N ASN A 392 11.61 -16.94 -17.20
CA ASN A 392 10.94 -18.18 -16.85
C ASN A 392 10.02 -18.67 -17.97
N ARG A 393 9.35 -17.74 -18.66
CA ARG A 393 8.43 -18.06 -19.75
C ARG A 393 9.19 -18.69 -20.92
N ARG A 394 10.31 -18.08 -21.32
CA ARG A 394 11.19 -18.64 -22.36
C ARG A 394 11.77 -19.99 -21.96
N THR A 395 12.23 -20.12 -20.72
CA THR A 395 12.78 -21.39 -20.22
C THR A 395 11.74 -22.51 -20.24
N THR A 396 10.52 -22.21 -19.79
CA THR A 396 9.40 -23.16 -19.75
C THR A 396 8.93 -23.53 -21.15
N PHE A 397 8.88 -22.56 -22.07
CA PHE A 397 8.60 -22.85 -23.46
C PHE A 397 9.62 -23.83 -24.08
N HIS A 398 10.92 -23.64 -23.81
CA HIS A 398 11.93 -24.60 -24.27
C HIS A 398 11.76 -25.99 -23.65
N LEU A 399 11.36 -26.07 -22.36
CA LEU A 399 10.99 -27.33 -21.72
C LEU A 399 9.79 -28.00 -22.40
N GLU A 400 8.74 -27.26 -22.73
CA GLU A 400 7.57 -27.78 -23.45
C GLU A 400 7.92 -28.30 -24.84
N HIS A 401 8.77 -27.57 -25.56
CA HIS A 401 9.28 -28.03 -26.85
C HIS A 401 10.09 -29.32 -26.71
N ALA A 402 10.90 -29.42 -25.66
CA ALA A 402 11.60 -30.66 -25.35
C ALA A 402 10.62 -31.80 -25.04
N TYR A 403 9.59 -31.56 -24.22
CA TYR A 403 8.57 -32.56 -23.89
C TYR A 403 7.82 -33.07 -25.13
N MET A 404 7.41 -32.16 -26.01
CA MET A 404 6.77 -32.52 -27.28
C MET A 404 7.71 -33.33 -28.19
N CYS A 405 9.00 -33.01 -28.21
CA CYS A 405 10.00 -33.78 -28.94
C CYS A 405 10.21 -35.17 -28.33
N MET A 406 10.32 -35.28 -27.00
CA MET A 406 10.43 -36.56 -26.29
C MET A 406 9.23 -37.46 -26.61
N ALA A 407 8.01 -36.89 -26.60
CA ALA A 407 6.78 -37.61 -26.90
C ALA A 407 6.72 -38.09 -28.37
N SER A 408 7.08 -37.23 -29.32
CA SER A 408 7.04 -37.56 -30.75
C SER A 408 8.06 -38.62 -31.18
N LEU A 409 9.21 -38.67 -30.49
CA LEU A 409 10.22 -39.70 -30.70
C LEU A 409 9.76 -41.10 -30.27
N GLY A 410 8.76 -41.19 -29.39
CA GLY A 410 8.28 -42.46 -28.84
C GLY A 410 9.47 -43.30 -28.33
N ARG A 411 9.48 -44.61 -28.62
CA ARG A 411 10.57 -45.51 -28.19
C ARG A 411 11.96 -45.17 -28.74
N ARG A 412 12.10 -44.33 -29.77
CA ARG A 412 13.39 -43.93 -30.35
C ARG A 412 14.03 -42.84 -29.48
N ARG A 413 14.67 -43.21 -28.36
CA ARG A 413 15.35 -42.26 -27.47
C ARG A 413 16.61 -41.71 -28.13
N MET A 414 16.68 -40.39 -28.32
CA MET A 414 17.83 -39.69 -28.89
C MET A 414 18.22 -38.48 -28.04
N HIS A 415 19.45 -37.99 -28.17
CA HIS A 415 19.80 -36.69 -27.62
C HIS A 415 18.97 -35.60 -28.30
N ILE A 416 18.41 -34.68 -27.51
CA ILE A 416 17.59 -33.58 -28.01
C ILE A 416 18.38 -32.29 -27.82
N VAL A 417 18.51 -31.49 -28.86
CA VAL A 417 19.05 -30.13 -28.78
C VAL A 417 17.91 -29.17 -29.11
N VAL A 418 17.49 -28.39 -28.13
CA VAL A 418 16.42 -27.41 -28.30
C VAL A 418 17.02 -26.16 -28.93
N ASP A 419 16.52 -25.80 -30.11
CA ASP A 419 16.96 -24.62 -30.85
C ASP A 419 16.53 -23.33 -30.12
N PRO A 420 17.43 -22.34 -29.93
CA PRO A 420 17.08 -21.04 -29.37
C PRO A 420 16.16 -20.19 -30.28
N ARG A 421 16.02 -20.55 -31.57
CA ARG A 421 15.25 -19.77 -32.55
C ARG A 421 13.75 -19.89 -32.30
N ASP A 422 13.22 -18.89 -31.64
CA ASP A 422 11.80 -18.57 -31.59
C ASP A 422 11.31 -18.22 -33.01
N ARG A 423 10.55 -19.13 -33.67
CA ARG A 423 9.85 -18.78 -34.93
C ARG A 423 8.59 -17.95 -34.68
N ASN A 424 8.09 -17.99 -33.45
CA ASN A 424 7.07 -17.08 -32.95
C ASN A 424 7.77 -16.24 -31.91
N HIS A 425 7.91 -14.93 -32.11
CA HIS A 425 8.40 -14.04 -31.05
C HIS A 425 7.54 -14.23 -29.81
N LEU A 426 7.97 -15.03 -28.82
CA LEU A 426 7.45 -14.87 -27.47
C LEU A 426 7.87 -13.48 -27.07
N SER A 427 6.88 -12.58 -26.95
CA SER A 427 7.12 -11.21 -26.55
C SER A 427 7.98 -11.24 -25.29
N GLN A 428 9.25 -10.84 -25.43
CA GLN A 428 10.04 -10.49 -24.26
C GLN A 428 9.21 -9.46 -23.49
N PRO A 429 9.19 -9.50 -22.14
CA PRO A 429 8.59 -8.41 -21.40
C PRO A 429 9.19 -7.12 -21.93
N THR A 430 8.36 -6.31 -22.56
CA THR A 430 8.78 -5.07 -23.18
C THR A 430 9.21 -4.11 -22.08
N LEU A 431 10.01 -3.09 -22.42
CA LEU A 431 10.24 -1.97 -21.51
C LEU A 431 8.91 -1.40 -20.99
N GLN A 432 7.87 -1.39 -21.83
CA GLN A 432 6.51 -1.04 -21.47
C GLN A 432 5.91 -1.98 -20.40
N ASP A 433 6.04 -3.30 -20.53
CA ASP A 433 5.56 -4.26 -19.51
C ASP A 433 6.26 -4.06 -18.16
N MET A 434 7.55 -3.69 -18.18
CA MET A 434 8.30 -3.36 -16.97
C MET A 434 7.83 -2.05 -16.35
N VAL A 435 7.57 -1.01 -17.16
CA VAL A 435 6.98 0.25 -16.70
C VAL A 435 5.63 0.00 -16.04
N GLN A 436 4.74 -0.78 -16.67
CA GLN A 436 3.40 -1.09 -16.15
C GLN A 436 3.44 -1.87 -14.83
N LYS A 437 4.29 -2.91 -14.74
CA LYS A 437 4.47 -3.65 -13.48
C LYS A 437 5.03 -2.78 -12.37
N THR A 438 5.98 -1.91 -12.71
CA THR A 438 6.58 -0.98 -11.74
C THR A 438 5.57 0.09 -11.30
N LEU A 439 4.76 0.57 -12.23
CA LEU A 439 3.67 1.51 -11.96
C LEU A 439 2.61 0.89 -11.05
N ALA A 440 2.22 -0.37 -11.28
CA ALA A 440 1.32 -1.07 -10.36
C ALA A 440 1.87 -1.13 -8.93
N LEU A 441 3.18 -1.39 -8.75
CA LEU A 441 3.81 -1.33 -7.42
C LEU A 441 3.71 0.08 -6.80
N HIS A 442 3.87 1.11 -7.62
CA HIS A 442 3.76 2.51 -7.21
C HIS A 442 2.32 2.86 -6.78
N GLU A 443 1.33 2.45 -7.56
CA GLU A 443 -0.11 2.67 -7.32
C GLU A 443 -0.61 1.95 -6.06
N HIS A 444 -0.07 0.76 -5.78
CA HIS A 444 -0.35 0.02 -4.54
C HIS A 444 0.43 0.54 -3.31
N GLY A 445 1.12 1.70 -3.45
CA GLY A 445 1.82 2.36 -2.35
C GLY A 445 3.19 1.78 -2.00
N ASN A 446 3.71 0.82 -2.78
CA ASN A 446 5.06 0.29 -2.59
C ASN A 446 6.10 1.15 -3.32
N VAL A 447 6.22 2.41 -2.88
CA VAL A 447 7.08 3.44 -3.47
C VAL A 447 8.55 3.00 -3.55
N VAL A 448 9.02 2.29 -2.53
CA VAL A 448 10.41 1.82 -2.45
C VAL A 448 10.70 0.80 -3.56
N ALA A 449 9.81 -0.16 -3.80
CA ALA A 449 9.96 -1.13 -4.89
C ALA A 449 9.79 -0.46 -6.26
N ALA A 450 8.82 0.45 -6.39
CA ALA A 450 8.57 1.20 -7.63
C ALA A 450 9.79 2.03 -8.04
N LYS A 451 10.37 2.79 -7.11
CA LYS A 451 11.60 3.57 -7.33
C LYS A 451 12.72 2.72 -7.91
N ARG A 452 12.89 1.48 -7.42
CA ARG A 452 13.91 0.56 -7.95
C ARG A 452 13.56 0.00 -9.30
N GLY A 453 12.29 -0.29 -9.57
CA GLY A 453 11.84 -0.69 -10.90
C GLY A 453 12.15 0.41 -11.92
N TYR A 454 11.86 1.67 -11.62
CA TYR A 454 12.18 2.78 -12.53
C TYR A 454 13.69 2.99 -12.68
N ALA A 455 14.47 2.91 -11.60
CA ALA A 455 15.94 2.95 -11.70
C ALA A 455 16.50 1.85 -12.61
N ARG A 456 15.93 0.64 -12.56
CA ARG A 456 16.33 -0.47 -13.43
C ARG A 456 15.89 -0.24 -14.88
N ILE A 457 14.72 0.32 -15.13
CA ILE A 457 14.28 0.74 -16.48
C ILE A 457 15.24 1.80 -17.04
N LEU A 458 15.62 2.80 -16.24
CA LEU A 458 16.58 3.84 -16.64
C LEU A 458 18.01 3.32 -16.82
N ALA A 459 18.37 2.20 -16.19
CA ALA A 459 19.63 1.52 -16.47
C ALA A 459 19.61 0.76 -17.81
N VAL A 460 18.43 0.48 -18.36
CA VAL A 460 18.25 -0.10 -19.71
C VAL A 460 18.15 0.99 -20.76
N GLU A 461 17.30 1.99 -20.52
CA GLU A 461 17.08 3.13 -21.40
C GLU A 461 17.11 4.42 -20.57
N SER A 462 18.27 5.08 -20.52
CA SER A 462 18.49 6.24 -19.65
C SER A 462 17.64 7.46 -20.00
N GLY A 463 17.12 7.52 -21.23
CA GLY A 463 16.26 8.59 -21.73
C GLY A 463 14.76 8.29 -21.66
N HIS A 464 14.33 7.17 -21.06
CA HIS A 464 12.91 6.80 -21.10
C HIS A 464 12.05 7.84 -20.34
N PRO A 465 11.15 8.58 -21.01
CA PRO A 465 10.49 9.76 -20.44
C PRO A 465 9.61 9.42 -19.23
N ASP A 466 8.80 8.36 -19.33
CA ASP A 466 7.93 7.93 -18.22
C ASP A 466 8.71 7.44 -17.01
N ALA A 467 9.79 6.68 -17.21
CA ALA A 467 10.60 6.17 -16.12
C ALA A 467 11.37 7.31 -15.41
N LEU A 468 11.88 8.30 -16.15
CA LEU A 468 12.50 9.50 -15.58
C LEU A 468 11.49 10.26 -14.71
N HIS A 469 10.29 10.48 -15.25
CA HIS A 469 9.22 11.20 -14.56
C HIS A 469 8.73 10.45 -13.30
N LEU A 470 8.42 9.16 -13.43
CA LEU A 470 7.90 8.34 -12.34
C LEU A 470 8.96 8.04 -11.28
N TYR A 471 10.24 7.94 -11.65
CA TYR A 471 11.35 7.90 -10.69
C TYR A 471 11.45 9.21 -9.91
N GLY A 472 11.32 10.34 -10.59
CA GLY A 472 11.21 11.66 -9.96
C GLY A 472 10.03 11.73 -8.98
N LEU A 473 8.88 11.17 -9.34
CA LEU A 473 7.69 11.14 -8.47
C LEU A 473 7.91 10.25 -7.23
N ALA A 474 8.55 9.10 -7.39
CA ALA A 474 8.90 8.24 -6.26
C ALA A 474 9.92 8.92 -5.32
N LEU A 475 10.90 9.66 -5.87
CA LEU A 475 11.83 10.48 -5.09
C LEU A 475 11.12 11.62 -4.36
N TYR A 476 10.12 12.25 -4.98
CA TYR A 476 9.30 13.28 -4.35
C TYR A 476 8.53 12.72 -3.15
N GLN A 477 7.95 11.52 -3.27
CA GLN A 477 7.26 10.83 -2.16
C GLN A 477 8.21 10.45 -1.01
N GLU A 478 9.48 10.20 -1.31
CA GLU A 478 10.55 10.01 -0.30
C GLU A 478 11.16 11.32 0.21
N GLN A 479 10.58 12.47 -0.13
CA GLN A 479 11.05 13.80 0.29
C GLN A 479 12.43 14.20 -0.24
N GLN A 480 12.92 13.54 -1.29
CA GLN A 480 14.18 13.87 -1.96
C GLN A 480 13.92 14.91 -3.06
N TYR A 481 13.38 16.06 -2.68
CA TYR A 481 12.82 17.05 -3.61
C TYR A 481 13.82 17.59 -4.63
N GLY A 482 15.09 17.77 -4.25
CA GLY A 482 16.14 18.24 -5.16
C GLY A 482 16.44 17.23 -6.29
N LEU A 483 16.50 15.93 -5.96
CA LEU A 483 16.68 14.87 -6.95
C LEU A 483 15.41 14.67 -7.78
N ALA A 484 14.24 14.71 -7.14
CA ALA A 484 12.95 14.64 -7.83
C ALA A 484 12.83 15.70 -8.92
N MET A 485 13.21 16.95 -8.61
CA MET A 485 13.25 18.06 -9.56
C MET A 485 14.16 17.75 -10.75
N GLN A 486 15.38 17.26 -10.51
CA GLN A 486 16.35 16.93 -11.58
C GLN A 486 15.80 15.87 -12.55
N TYR A 487 15.25 14.77 -12.03
CA TYR A 487 14.72 13.69 -12.86
C TYR A 487 13.43 14.09 -13.61
N MET A 488 12.56 14.90 -13.00
CA MET A 488 11.38 15.45 -13.67
C MET A 488 11.72 16.55 -14.70
N GLN A 489 12.83 17.27 -14.54
CA GLN A 489 13.34 18.17 -15.56
C GLN A 489 13.93 17.38 -16.73
N ALA A 490 14.72 16.35 -16.45
CA ALA A 490 15.29 15.47 -17.47
C ALA A 490 14.20 14.75 -18.29
N SER A 491 13.07 14.36 -17.68
CA SER A 491 11.96 13.77 -18.45
C SER A 491 11.36 14.77 -19.45
N LEU A 492 11.26 16.06 -19.07
CA LEU A 492 10.74 17.13 -19.92
C LEU A 492 11.69 17.56 -21.04
N GLU A 493 12.99 17.38 -20.87
CA GLU A 493 13.98 17.55 -21.95
C GLU A 493 13.80 16.53 -23.06
N VAL A 494 13.31 15.33 -22.74
CA VAL A 494 13.08 14.24 -23.69
C VAL A 494 11.66 14.27 -24.27
N ALA A 495 10.64 14.58 -23.44
CA ALA A 495 9.24 14.59 -23.86
C ALA A 495 8.46 15.75 -23.22
N ASN A 496 7.89 16.62 -24.06
CA ASN A 496 7.07 17.75 -23.63
C ASN A 496 5.64 17.31 -23.32
N VAL A 497 5.43 16.76 -22.12
CA VAL A 497 4.15 16.18 -21.67
C VAL A 497 3.49 17.06 -20.61
N GLY A 498 2.22 17.43 -20.84
CA GLY A 498 1.52 18.42 -20.02
C GLY A 498 1.44 18.11 -18.52
N PHE A 499 1.16 16.86 -18.15
CA PHE A 499 1.08 16.49 -16.74
C PHE A 499 2.45 16.36 -16.05
N PHE A 500 3.55 16.17 -16.79
CA PHE A 500 4.91 16.20 -16.22
C PHE A 500 5.22 17.60 -15.67
N HIS A 501 4.86 18.64 -16.42
CA HIS A 501 4.95 20.03 -16.00
C HIS A 501 4.10 20.31 -14.75
N GLY A 502 2.88 19.76 -14.67
CA GLY A 502 2.02 19.91 -13.49
C GLY A 502 2.61 19.31 -12.22
N ASN A 503 3.19 18.11 -12.33
CA ASN A 503 3.88 17.43 -11.22
C ASN A 503 5.17 18.17 -10.81
N LEU A 504 5.96 18.65 -11.77
CA LEU A 504 7.15 19.46 -11.46
C LEU A 504 6.77 20.79 -10.78
N GLY A 505 5.63 21.38 -11.15
CA GLY A 505 5.07 22.53 -10.44
C GLY A 505 4.80 22.26 -8.95
N GLN A 506 4.41 21.04 -8.58
CA GLN A 506 4.27 20.65 -7.17
C GLN A 506 5.61 20.57 -6.44
N VAL A 507 6.66 20.07 -7.12
CA VAL A 507 8.02 20.04 -6.57
C VAL A 507 8.51 21.46 -6.26
N PHE A 508 8.33 22.39 -7.20
CA PHE A 508 8.68 23.81 -6.99
C PHE A 508 7.91 24.44 -5.83
N ARG A 509 6.63 24.08 -5.67
CA ARG A 509 5.81 24.58 -4.53
C ARG A 509 6.37 24.12 -3.19
N VAL A 510 6.80 22.87 -3.07
CA VAL A 510 7.43 22.34 -1.85
C VAL A 510 8.79 22.97 -1.59
N LEU A 511 9.52 23.32 -2.65
CA LEU A 511 10.79 24.06 -2.59
C LEU A 511 10.61 25.57 -2.35
N ASN A 512 9.39 26.05 -2.09
CA ASN A 512 9.03 27.46 -1.91
C ASN A 512 9.30 28.37 -3.13
N ASP A 513 9.33 27.82 -4.33
CA ASP A 513 9.44 28.56 -5.58
C ASP A 513 8.06 28.71 -6.25
N THR A 514 7.25 29.62 -5.70
CA THR A 514 5.84 29.80 -6.11
C THR A 514 5.69 30.30 -7.55
N THR A 515 6.69 31.01 -8.06
CA THR A 515 6.68 31.55 -9.42
C THR A 515 6.87 30.42 -10.43
N ASN A 516 7.88 29.57 -10.24
CA ASN A 516 8.11 28.42 -11.12
C ASN A 516 7.02 27.35 -10.95
N ALA A 517 6.49 27.17 -9.74
CA ALA A 517 5.34 26.28 -9.49
C ALA A 517 4.13 26.65 -10.36
N THR A 518 3.79 27.94 -10.38
CA THR A 518 2.66 28.46 -11.17
C THR A 518 2.97 28.41 -12.66
N HIS A 519 4.18 28.78 -13.07
CA HIS A 519 4.60 28.77 -14.46
C HIS A 519 4.56 27.37 -15.08
N HIS A 520 5.17 26.37 -14.43
CA HIS A 520 5.16 25.00 -14.92
C HIS A 520 3.75 24.41 -14.92
N LYS A 521 2.93 24.66 -13.88
CA LYS A 521 1.53 24.22 -13.90
C LYS A 521 0.76 24.80 -15.10
N LEU A 522 0.99 26.07 -15.46
CA LEU A 522 0.35 26.68 -16.61
C LEU A 522 0.89 26.14 -17.95
N LEU A 523 2.21 26.01 -18.12
CA LEU A 523 2.82 25.46 -19.34
C LEU A 523 2.34 24.04 -19.64
N GLY A 524 2.16 23.21 -18.62
CA GLY A 524 1.64 21.85 -18.77
C GLY A 524 0.22 21.78 -19.32
N LEU A 525 -0.56 22.84 -19.13
CA LEU A 525 -1.98 22.89 -19.51
C LEU A 525 -2.20 23.62 -20.86
N LEU A 526 -1.15 24.24 -21.44
CA LEU A 526 -1.24 25.02 -22.68
C LEU A 526 -1.41 24.18 -23.96
N PRO A 527 -0.69 23.05 -24.17
CA PRO A 527 -0.83 22.26 -25.41
C PRO A 527 -2.23 21.66 -25.61
N SER A 528 -2.98 21.45 -24.53
CA SER A 528 -4.28 20.77 -24.51
C SER A 528 -5.43 21.70 -24.10
N ALA A 529 -5.21 23.02 -24.06
CA ALA A 529 -6.15 24.04 -23.57
C ALA A 529 -7.49 24.17 -24.33
N TRP A 530 -7.77 23.28 -25.29
CA TRP A 530 -9.03 23.20 -26.01
C TRP A 530 -10.02 22.21 -25.39
N GLU A 531 -9.60 21.39 -24.42
CA GLU A 531 -10.46 20.43 -23.70
C GLU A 531 -11.02 21.03 -22.40
N TRP A 532 -12.26 20.64 -22.03
CA TRP A 532 -13.01 21.25 -20.93
C TRP A 532 -12.44 20.91 -19.55
N ASP A 533 -11.84 19.73 -19.39
CA ASP A 533 -11.26 19.18 -18.16
C ASP A 533 -10.00 19.95 -17.75
N ILE A 534 -9.16 20.30 -18.71
CA ILE A 534 -7.93 21.07 -18.50
C ILE A 534 -8.22 22.54 -18.17
N ARG A 535 -9.31 23.11 -18.71
CA ARG A 535 -9.74 24.48 -18.36
C ARG A 535 -10.14 24.62 -16.89
N PHE A 536 -10.66 23.57 -16.26
CA PHE A 536 -10.90 23.58 -14.81
C PHE A 536 -9.61 23.76 -14.01
N GLU A 537 -8.55 23.04 -14.39
CA GLU A 537 -7.26 23.11 -13.70
C GLU A 537 -6.55 24.45 -13.92
N VAL A 538 -6.66 25.02 -15.12
CA VAL A 538 -6.16 26.36 -15.43
C VAL A 538 -6.91 27.42 -14.61
N ALA A 539 -8.25 27.34 -14.58
CA ALA A 539 -9.05 28.28 -13.80
C ALA A 539 -8.75 28.20 -12.31
N TYR A 540 -8.56 26.99 -11.76
CA TYR A 540 -8.16 26.81 -10.37
C TYR A 540 -6.78 27.43 -10.08
N ALA A 541 -5.80 27.21 -10.96
CA ALA A 541 -4.47 27.80 -10.84
C ALA A 541 -4.51 29.35 -10.89
N LEU A 542 -5.29 29.93 -11.81
CA LEU A 542 -5.49 31.37 -11.93
C LEU A 542 -6.19 31.97 -10.70
N ALA A 543 -7.23 31.32 -10.19
CA ALA A 543 -7.92 31.75 -8.98
C ALA A 543 -7.01 31.71 -7.75
N GLY A 544 -6.09 30.74 -7.70
CA GLY A 544 -5.09 30.64 -6.65
C GLY A 544 -3.97 31.69 -6.75
N ALA A 545 -3.67 32.13 -7.97
CA ALA A 545 -2.71 33.21 -8.24
C ALA A 545 -3.28 34.63 -7.97
N GLY A 546 -4.51 34.73 -7.44
CA GLY A 546 -5.15 36.02 -7.17
C GLY A 546 -5.75 36.68 -8.41
N GLU A 547 -5.99 35.91 -9.47
CA GLU A 547 -6.52 36.38 -10.77
C GLU A 547 -7.94 35.84 -11.01
N PRO A 548 -8.94 36.13 -10.15
CA PRO A 548 -10.26 35.51 -10.19
C PRO A 548 -11.03 35.84 -11.46
N PHE A 549 -10.82 37.01 -12.06
CA PHE A 549 -11.47 37.38 -13.32
C PHE A 549 -10.96 36.56 -14.52
N LYS A 550 -9.66 36.23 -14.54
CA LYS A 550 -9.10 35.33 -15.57
C LYS A 550 -9.60 33.90 -15.38
N ALA A 551 -9.78 33.47 -14.13
CA ALA A 551 -10.39 32.17 -13.82
C ALA A 551 -11.87 32.10 -14.25
N ILE A 552 -12.64 33.18 -13.99
CA ILE A 552 -14.03 33.33 -14.44
C ILE A 552 -14.11 33.26 -15.96
N ASP A 553 -13.30 34.03 -16.70
CA ASP A 553 -13.28 33.98 -18.17
C ASP A 553 -12.91 32.57 -18.68
N CYS A 554 -11.96 31.90 -18.04
CA CYS A 554 -11.55 30.54 -18.40
C CYS A 554 -12.72 29.53 -18.27
N LEU A 555 -13.47 29.55 -17.17
CA LEU A 555 -14.63 28.67 -16.96
C LEU A 555 -15.87 29.09 -17.77
N ALA A 556 -16.11 30.39 -17.94
CA ALA A 556 -17.20 30.89 -18.77
C ALA A 556 -17.04 30.42 -20.23
N ARG A 557 -15.80 30.35 -20.72
CA ARG A 557 -15.51 29.79 -22.05
C ARG A 557 -15.83 28.30 -22.15
N VAL A 558 -15.70 27.50 -21.07
CA VAL A 558 -16.13 26.09 -21.06
C VAL A 558 -17.62 25.98 -21.37
N LEU A 559 -18.44 26.83 -20.73
CA LEU A 559 -19.90 26.86 -20.96
C LEU A 559 -20.29 27.32 -22.37
N ASN A 560 -19.39 28.03 -23.07
CA ASN A 560 -19.58 28.52 -24.43
C ASN A 560 -18.95 27.62 -25.50
N MET A 561 -18.33 26.48 -25.14
CA MET A 561 -17.76 25.52 -26.09
C MET A 561 -18.89 24.83 -26.87
N THR A 562 -19.03 25.15 -28.15
CA THR A 562 -20.12 24.67 -29.02
C THR A 562 -19.67 23.80 -30.20
N SER A 563 -18.41 23.36 -30.28
CA SER A 563 -17.93 22.59 -31.45
C SER A 563 -17.67 21.09 -31.19
N SER A 564 -18.11 20.29 -32.17
CA SER A 564 -17.84 18.87 -32.49
C SER A 564 -18.24 17.77 -31.49
N SER A 565 -18.48 18.04 -30.21
CA SER A 565 -19.17 17.12 -29.30
C SER A 565 -19.86 17.91 -28.19
N PRO A 566 -21.19 17.79 -27.97
CA PRO A 566 -21.86 18.49 -26.88
C PRO A 566 -21.28 18.02 -25.53
N LEU A 567 -20.96 18.99 -24.65
CA LEU A 567 -20.51 18.68 -23.29
C LEU A 567 -21.56 17.83 -22.57
N SER A 568 -21.11 16.85 -21.79
CA SER A 568 -22.05 16.09 -20.96
C SER A 568 -22.66 16.98 -19.88
N THR A 569 -23.89 16.68 -19.48
CA THR A 569 -24.61 17.43 -18.44
C THR A 569 -23.81 17.54 -17.15
N ALA A 570 -23.06 16.49 -16.78
CA ALA A 570 -22.18 16.49 -15.61
C ALA A 570 -21.04 17.53 -15.68
N VAL A 571 -20.47 17.75 -16.88
CA VAL A 571 -19.43 18.76 -17.09
C VAL A 571 -20.00 20.16 -16.98
N VAL A 572 -21.18 20.38 -17.56
CA VAL A 572 -21.90 21.66 -17.47
C VAL A 572 -22.23 21.99 -16.02
N ILE A 573 -22.79 21.03 -15.26
CA ILE A 573 -23.11 21.19 -13.84
C ILE A 573 -21.86 21.58 -13.03
N ARG A 574 -20.77 20.84 -13.20
CA ARG A 574 -19.49 21.13 -12.51
C ARG A 574 -18.94 22.51 -12.86
N ALA A 575 -19.03 22.92 -14.13
CA ALA A 575 -18.58 24.23 -14.61
C ALA A 575 -19.38 25.36 -13.98
N ARG A 576 -20.71 25.21 -13.90
CA ARG A 576 -21.60 26.21 -13.32
C ARG A 576 -21.43 26.36 -11.82
N TYR A 577 -21.29 25.27 -11.05
CA TYR A 577 -21.01 25.38 -9.61
C TYR A 577 -19.68 26.07 -9.32
N ASN A 578 -18.61 25.71 -10.04
CA ASN A 578 -17.30 26.34 -9.87
C ASN A 578 -17.34 27.84 -10.26
N LEU A 579 -18.08 28.18 -11.32
CA LEU A 579 -18.28 29.56 -11.73
C LEU A 579 -19.11 30.36 -10.71
N ALA A 580 -20.17 29.77 -10.15
CA ALA A 580 -20.96 30.39 -9.09
C ALA A 580 -20.13 30.67 -7.82
N ALA A 581 -19.25 29.74 -7.44
CA ALA A 581 -18.32 29.94 -6.34
C ALA A 581 -17.36 31.11 -6.59
N LEU A 582 -16.84 31.24 -7.82
CA LEU A 582 -16.00 32.38 -8.21
C LEU A 582 -16.76 33.71 -8.20
N PHE A 583 -18.01 33.73 -8.69
CA PHE A 583 -18.88 34.92 -8.62
C PHE A 583 -19.13 35.36 -7.18
N SER A 584 -19.42 34.42 -6.27
CA SER A 584 -19.58 34.74 -4.85
C SER A 584 -18.29 35.33 -4.26
N ARG A 585 -17.11 34.80 -4.64
CA ARG A 585 -15.80 35.29 -4.16
C ARG A 585 -15.50 36.73 -4.59
N VAL A 586 -15.98 37.15 -5.77
CA VAL A 586 -15.85 38.54 -6.25
C VAL A 586 -17.02 39.44 -5.81
N GLY A 587 -17.90 38.96 -4.92
CA GLY A 587 -19.01 39.72 -4.34
C GLY A 587 -20.29 39.76 -5.19
N GLN A 588 -20.37 39.00 -6.28
CA GLN A 588 -21.53 38.92 -7.16
C GLN A 588 -22.52 37.83 -6.68
N HIS A 589 -23.07 38.02 -5.48
CA HIS A 589 -23.86 36.98 -4.79
C HIS A 589 -25.20 36.65 -5.46
N ASP A 590 -25.92 37.64 -6.02
CA ASP A 590 -27.18 37.38 -6.74
C ASP A 590 -26.95 36.56 -8.03
N GLN A 591 -25.86 36.86 -8.74
CA GLN A 591 -25.47 36.12 -9.95
C GLN A 591 -25.01 34.70 -9.59
N ALA A 592 -24.28 34.53 -8.50
CA ALA A 592 -23.91 33.22 -7.97
C ALA A 592 -25.14 32.38 -7.58
N ASN A 593 -26.13 32.99 -6.91
CA ASN A 593 -27.38 32.33 -6.55
C ASN A 593 -28.19 31.93 -7.78
N ALA A 594 -28.40 32.85 -8.72
CA ALA A 594 -29.14 32.56 -9.95
C ALA A 594 -28.55 31.37 -10.72
N LEU A 595 -27.22 31.38 -10.91
CA LEU A 595 -26.51 30.29 -11.58
C LEU A 595 -26.60 28.98 -10.79
N SER A 596 -26.49 29.03 -9.46
CA SER A 596 -26.61 27.84 -8.61
C SER A 596 -28.02 27.24 -8.67
N PHE A 597 -29.08 28.06 -8.57
CA PHE A 597 -30.46 27.57 -8.65
C PHE A 597 -30.79 26.96 -10.02
N GLU A 598 -30.31 27.55 -11.12
CA GLU A 598 -30.45 26.97 -12.45
C GLU A 598 -29.72 25.61 -12.53
N THR A 599 -28.53 25.53 -11.95
CA THR A 599 -27.72 24.31 -11.93
C THR A 599 -28.37 23.21 -11.11
N VAL A 600 -28.95 23.52 -9.95
CA VAL A 600 -29.70 22.57 -9.12
C VAL A 600 -30.88 21.98 -9.89
N ARG A 601 -31.64 22.81 -10.63
CA ARG A 601 -32.76 22.32 -11.44
C ARG A 601 -32.29 21.42 -12.57
N LEU A 602 -31.23 21.81 -13.28
CA LEU A 602 -30.64 21.02 -14.36
C LEU A 602 -30.11 19.66 -13.86
N GLU A 603 -29.38 19.67 -12.75
CA GLU A 603 -28.86 18.46 -12.12
C GLU A 603 -29.99 17.54 -11.67
N HIS A 604 -31.00 18.09 -11.01
CA HIS A 604 -32.15 17.31 -10.57
C HIS A 604 -32.95 16.73 -11.74
N GLU A 605 -33.20 17.51 -12.80
CA GLU A 605 -33.87 17.02 -14.01
C GLU A 605 -33.06 15.90 -14.68
N SER A 606 -31.73 16.03 -14.71
CA SER A 606 -30.85 14.98 -15.22
C SER A 606 -30.93 13.71 -14.38
N LEU A 607 -30.92 13.83 -13.05
CA LEU A 607 -31.04 12.69 -12.14
C LEU A 607 -32.41 12.00 -12.27
N LEU A 608 -33.49 12.77 -12.31
CA LEU A 608 -34.85 12.25 -12.43
C LEU A 608 -35.06 11.51 -13.75
N LYS A 609 -34.53 12.02 -14.88
CA LYS A 609 -34.56 11.33 -16.18
C LYS A 609 -33.84 9.98 -16.14
N THR A 610 -32.66 9.93 -15.52
CA THR A 610 -31.91 8.67 -15.36
C THR A 610 -32.72 7.66 -14.54
N THR A 611 -33.28 8.09 -13.41
CA THR A 611 -34.14 7.25 -12.56
C THR A 611 -35.39 6.74 -13.29
N LEU A 612 -36.09 7.59 -14.04
CA LEU A 612 -37.28 7.19 -14.80
C LEU A 612 -36.96 6.20 -15.92
N ASN A 613 -35.77 6.31 -16.54
CA ASN A 613 -35.31 5.36 -17.55
C ASN A 613 -34.95 4.00 -16.93
N GLU A 614 -34.31 3.98 -15.75
CA GLU A 614 -33.92 2.76 -15.03
C GLU A 614 -35.12 2.01 -14.42
N THR A 615 -36.14 2.73 -13.93
CA THR A 615 -37.37 2.15 -13.34
C THR A 615 -38.38 1.65 -14.39
N SER A 616 -38.13 1.90 -15.69
CA SER A 616 -38.96 1.35 -16.77
C SER A 616 -38.80 -0.16 -17.00
N GLN A 617 -37.81 -0.81 -16.37
CA GLN A 617 -37.58 -2.25 -16.48
C GLN A 617 -38.07 -3.08 -15.27
N ASP A 618 -38.34 -2.51 -14.11
CA ASP A 618 -38.92 -3.22 -12.97
C ASP A 618 -39.70 -2.26 -12.06
N ASN A 619 -41.04 -2.36 -12.11
CA ASN A 619 -42.04 -1.70 -11.24
C ASN A 619 -41.76 -0.24 -10.83
N PRO A 620 -42.48 0.77 -11.38
CA PRO A 620 -42.43 2.11 -10.79
C PRO A 620 -42.87 2.03 -9.31
N PRO A 621 -42.22 2.74 -8.38
CA PRO A 621 -42.65 2.74 -6.99
C PRO A 621 -44.13 3.17 -6.93
N PRO A 622 -44.96 2.56 -6.08
CA PRO A 622 -46.35 2.96 -5.97
C PRO A 622 -46.37 4.45 -5.63
N ILE A 623 -46.96 5.26 -6.51
CA ILE A 623 -47.43 6.59 -6.15
C ILE A 623 -48.50 6.33 -5.10
N HIS A 624 -48.08 6.30 -3.84
CA HIS A 624 -48.99 6.17 -2.72
C HIS A 624 -49.89 7.40 -2.71
N ARG A 625 -51.07 7.28 -3.31
CA ARG A 625 -52.20 8.16 -2.98
C ARG A 625 -52.49 7.93 -1.50
N LEU A 626 -51.99 8.81 -0.64
CA LEU A 626 -52.25 8.81 0.79
C LEU A 626 -53.19 9.96 1.14
N ASP A 627 -53.98 9.68 2.18
CA ASP A 627 -55.20 10.35 2.63
C ASP A 627 -55.04 11.87 2.87
N GLN A 628 -56.08 12.65 2.57
CA GLN A 628 -56.09 14.12 2.58
C GLN A 628 -56.05 14.78 3.98
N GLN A 629 -55.76 14.04 5.06
CA GLN A 629 -55.99 14.52 6.43
C GLN A 629 -54.75 15.04 7.18
N GLN A 630 -53.51 14.77 6.74
CA GLN A 630 -52.28 15.18 7.44
C GLN A 630 -51.42 16.17 6.62
N PRO A 631 -50.82 17.20 7.24
CA PRO A 631 -49.94 18.14 6.55
C PRO A 631 -48.64 17.46 6.10
N ARG A 632 -48.26 17.66 4.84
CA ARG A 632 -47.10 17.03 4.21
C ARG A 632 -45.84 17.86 4.39
N LEU A 633 -44.81 17.25 4.99
CA LEU A 633 -43.50 17.87 5.22
C LEU A 633 -42.41 17.12 4.44
N VAL A 634 -41.65 17.84 3.64
CA VAL A 634 -40.54 17.34 2.83
C VAL A 634 -39.21 17.86 3.38
N ILE A 635 -38.26 16.97 3.62
CA ILE A 635 -36.86 17.32 3.92
C ILE A 635 -35.98 16.84 2.77
N TYR A 636 -35.37 17.78 2.04
CA TYR A 636 -34.54 17.48 0.87
C TYR A 636 -33.05 17.60 1.21
N CYS A 637 -32.30 16.51 1.04
CA CYS A 637 -30.95 16.35 1.61
C CYS A 637 -29.85 16.05 0.58
N HIS A 638 -29.91 16.61 -0.62
CA HIS A 638 -28.86 16.41 -1.63
C HIS A 638 -27.61 17.28 -1.39
N GLU A 639 -26.42 16.76 -1.73
CA GLU A 639 -25.13 17.36 -1.34
C GLU A 639 -24.26 17.90 -2.49
N TYR A 640 -24.80 18.01 -3.71
CA TYR A 640 -24.21 18.76 -4.85
C TYR A 640 -22.69 18.56 -5.06
N GLY A 641 -22.26 17.31 -5.23
CA GLY A 641 -20.85 16.96 -5.47
C GLY A 641 -19.97 16.87 -4.22
N GLN A 642 -20.53 17.05 -3.02
CA GLN A 642 -19.86 16.87 -1.74
C GLN A 642 -20.51 15.76 -0.92
N SER A 643 -20.46 14.53 -1.42
CA SER A 643 -20.96 13.35 -0.72
C SER A 643 -20.10 13.05 0.51
N TRP A 644 -20.48 13.55 1.68
CA TRP A 644 -19.73 13.33 2.92
C TRP A 644 -19.89 11.91 3.44
N TRP A 645 -20.96 11.22 3.04
CA TRP A 645 -21.18 9.80 3.33
C TRP A 645 -21.60 9.10 2.04
N GLY A 646 -21.55 7.77 2.03
CA GLY A 646 -22.10 6.98 0.93
C GLY A 646 -23.64 7.04 0.90
N GLN A 647 -24.30 5.91 0.66
CA GLN A 647 -25.74 5.81 0.90
C GLN A 647 -26.02 5.90 2.41
N TRP A 648 -26.99 6.73 2.80
CA TRP A 648 -27.43 6.88 4.19
C TRP A 648 -28.96 6.97 4.30
N GLY A 649 -29.50 6.41 5.38
CA GLY A 649 -30.93 6.32 5.62
C GLY A 649 -31.24 5.93 7.07
N PRO A 650 -32.45 5.43 7.36
CA PRO A 650 -32.94 5.28 8.74
C PRO A 650 -32.13 4.30 9.60
N HIS A 651 -31.43 3.35 8.98
CA HIS A 651 -30.59 2.34 9.65
C HIS A 651 -29.11 2.75 9.77
N SER A 652 -28.71 3.88 9.18
CA SER A 652 -27.31 4.33 9.23
C SER A 652 -26.83 4.70 10.64
N ILE A 653 -27.77 4.91 11.58
CA ILE A 653 -27.45 5.08 13.01
C ILE A 653 -26.84 3.82 13.65
N ASP A 654 -27.11 2.62 13.11
CA ASP A 654 -26.63 1.35 13.65
C ASP A 654 -25.15 1.10 13.28
N GLU A 655 -24.74 1.58 12.11
CA GLU A 655 -23.38 1.44 11.58
C GLU A 655 -22.50 2.69 11.80
N GLY A 656 -23.13 3.80 12.18
CA GLY A 656 -22.50 5.12 12.40
C GLY A 656 -22.70 6.06 11.21
N VAL A 657 -23.21 7.26 11.50
CA VAL A 657 -23.49 8.32 10.52
C VAL A 657 -23.09 9.69 11.07
N GLY A 658 -22.95 10.70 10.20
CA GLY A 658 -22.65 12.07 10.63
C GLY A 658 -23.77 12.68 11.48
N GLY A 659 -23.41 13.61 12.36
CA GLY A 659 -24.35 14.20 13.32
C GLY A 659 -25.46 15.04 12.68
N SER A 660 -25.29 15.52 11.45
CA SER A 660 -26.33 16.29 10.75
C SER A 660 -27.37 15.37 10.12
N GLU A 661 -26.92 14.25 9.56
CA GLU A 661 -27.75 13.19 8.99
C GLU A 661 -28.55 12.51 10.11
N GLU A 662 -27.91 12.26 11.25
CA GLU A 662 -28.55 11.76 12.45
C GLU A 662 -29.65 12.70 12.98
N ALA A 663 -29.41 14.02 12.94
CA ALA A 663 -30.43 15.01 13.30
C ALA A 663 -31.66 14.91 12.39
N VAL A 664 -31.48 14.69 11.07
CA VAL A 664 -32.60 14.44 10.15
C VAL A 664 -33.35 13.16 10.51
N ILE A 665 -32.63 12.08 10.84
CA ILE A 665 -33.24 10.79 11.21
C ILE A 665 -34.12 10.93 12.46
N TYR A 666 -33.62 11.55 13.52
CA TYR A 666 -34.42 11.68 14.75
C TYR A 666 -35.51 12.74 14.66
N LEU A 667 -35.22 13.90 14.08
CA LEU A 667 -36.21 14.98 13.97
C LEU A 667 -37.40 14.55 13.10
N SER A 668 -37.15 13.82 12.00
CA SER A 668 -38.23 13.32 11.15
C SER A 668 -39.20 12.39 11.90
N ARG A 669 -38.70 11.57 12.83
CA ARG A 669 -39.52 10.68 13.67
C ARG A 669 -40.38 11.46 14.67
N GLU A 670 -39.82 12.48 15.31
CA GLU A 670 -40.56 13.36 16.21
C GLU A 670 -41.64 14.15 15.46
N LEU A 671 -41.36 14.59 14.23
CA LEU A 671 -42.35 15.25 13.37
C LEU A 671 -43.51 14.32 13.00
N VAL A 672 -43.25 13.03 12.75
CA VAL A 672 -44.34 12.05 12.56
C VAL A 672 -45.16 11.88 13.84
N ALA A 673 -44.52 11.83 15.01
CA ALA A 673 -45.23 11.76 16.30
C ALA A 673 -46.12 13.00 16.56
N LEU A 674 -45.77 14.16 15.99
CA LEU A 674 -46.57 15.38 16.02
C LEU A 674 -47.70 15.41 14.97
N GLY A 675 -47.84 14.35 14.14
CA GLY A 675 -48.94 14.19 13.18
C GLY A 675 -48.65 14.66 11.75
N TYR A 676 -47.40 14.95 11.41
CA TYR A 676 -47.00 15.28 10.03
C TYR A 676 -46.79 14.02 9.18
N ALA A 677 -47.17 14.11 7.90
CA ALA A 677 -46.73 13.13 6.90
C ALA A 677 -45.33 13.52 6.41
N VAL A 678 -44.29 12.87 6.95
CA VAL A 678 -42.89 13.25 6.73
C VAL A 678 -42.24 12.41 5.63
N HIS A 679 -41.69 13.11 4.63
CA HIS A 679 -40.93 12.53 3.53
C HIS A 679 -39.50 13.06 3.55
N VAL A 680 -38.51 12.18 3.69
CA VAL A 680 -37.09 12.52 3.63
C VAL A 680 -36.52 12.05 2.30
N TYR A 681 -36.04 13.01 1.51
CA TYR A 681 -35.35 12.78 0.25
C TYR A 681 -33.84 12.84 0.49
N GLY A 682 -33.30 11.72 0.99
CA GLY A 682 -31.89 11.51 1.33
C GLY A 682 -31.19 10.63 0.30
N ASN A 683 -30.33 9.71 0.73
CA ASN A 683 -29.71 8.73 -0.17
C ASN A 683 -29.80 7.29 0.39
N PRO A 684 -30.99 6.79 0.79
CA PRO A 684 -31.11 5.42 1.28
C PRO A 684 -30.82 4.43 0.14
N PRO A 685 -30.34 3.21 0.44
CA PRO A 685 -30.09 2.18 -0.59
C PRO A 685 -31.33 1.91 -1.46
N HIS A 686 -32.50 1.89 -0.85
CA HIS A 686 -33.80 1.77 -1.51
C HIS A 686 -34.84 2.65 -0.79
N ALA A 687 -35.91 3.02 -1.49
CA ALA A 687 -37.04 3.70 -0.85
C ALA A 687 -37.65 2.79 0.23
N THR A 688 -37.91 3.32 1.42
CA THR A 688 -38.37 2.55 2.58
C THR A 688 -39.21 3.41 3.53
N THR A 689 -40.00 2.77 4.38
CA THR A 689 -40.67 3.44 5.51
C THR A 689 -40.09 2.88 6.79
N ASP A 690 -39.60 3.74 7.68
CA ASP A 690 -39.03 3.26 8.93
C ASP A 690 -40.12 2.88 9.95
N SER A 691 -39.72 2.25 11.06
CA SER A 691 -40.65 1.77 12.10
C SER A 691 -41.46 2.88 12.78
N TYR A 692 -41.11 4.14 12.55
CA TYR A 692 -41.78 5.32 13.11
C TYR A 692 -42.72 5.98 12.10
N GLY A 693 -42.79 5.49 10.86
CA GLY A 693 -43.67 6.00 9.80
C GLY A 693 -43.05 7.07 8.92
N VAL A 694 -41.75 7.35 9.03
CA VAL A 694 -41.06 8.30 8.14
C VAL A 694 -40.84 7.64 6.78
N GLN A 695 -41.21 8.33 5.70
CA GLN A 695 -40.99 7.84 4.34
C GLN A 695 -39.64 8.33 3.80
N TRP A 696 -38.75 7.38 3.52
CA TRP A 696 -37.39 7.64 3.03
C TRP A 696 -37.29 7.33 1.54
N HIS A 697 -36.79 8.30 0.78
CA HIS A 697 -36.65 8.23 -0.67
C HIS A 697 -35.23 8.63 -1.09
N PRO A 698 -34.67 8.05 -2.15
CA PRO A 698 -33.53 8.64 -2.85
C PRO A 698 -33.87 10.06 -3.30
N HIS A 699 -32.96 11.01 -3.11
CA HIS A 699 -33.17 12.42 -3.46
C HIS A 699 -33.37 12.64 -4.96
N SER A 700 -32.89 11.71 -5.79
CA SER A 700 -33.12 11.67 -7.24
C SER A 700 -34.58 11.40 -7.60
N HIS A 701 -35.37 10.83 -6.69
CA HIS A 701 -36.79 10.51 -6.91
C HIS A 701 -37.72 11.66 -6.51
N PHE A 702 -37.19 12.80 -6.04
CA PHE A 702 -38.04 13.94 -5.72
C PHE A 702 -38.74 14.45 -6.99
N ASP A 703 -40.03 14.73 -6.87
CA ASP A 703 -40.81 15.36 -7.94
C ASP A 703 -41.08 16.81 -7.52
N PRO A 704 -40.49 17.82 -8.19
CA PRO A 704 -40.72 19.23 -7.86
C PRO A 704 -42.17 19.69 -8.07
N THR A 705 -43.00 18.92 -8.77
CA THR A 705 -44.43 19.19 -8.94
C THR A 705 -45.27 18.70 -7.76
N LEU A 706 -44.66 17.95 -6.83
CA LEU A 706 -45.32 17.48 -5.62
C LEU A 706 -45.71 18.67 -4.73
N VAL A 707 -47.02 18.86 -4.56
CA VAL A 707 -47.54 19.83 -3.59
C VAL A 707 -47.15 19.37 -2.18
N SER A 708 -46.47 20.24 -1.44
CA SER A 708 -46.08 20.03 -0.04
C SER A 708 -46.53 21.23 0.80
N ASP A 709 -46.93 20.99 2.05
CA ASP A 709 -47.28 22.07 2.97
C ASP A 709 -46.01 22.75 3.49
N VAL A 710 -44.95 21.97 3.74
CA VAL A 710 -43.64 22.46 4.18
C VAL A 710 -42.53 21.78 3.38
N PHE A 711 -41.62 22.57 2.82
CA PHE A 711 -40.37 22.09 2.22
C PHE A 711 -39.17 22.63 2.99
N ILE A 712 -38.29 21.74 3.41
CA ILE A 712 -37.06 22.07 4.13
C ILE A 712 -35.87 21.70 3.25
N ALA A 713 -35.14 22.73 2.80
CA ALA A 713 -33.83 22.59 2.19
C ALA A 713 -32.79 22.36 3.28
N TRP A 714 -32.29 21.12 3.40
CA TRP A 714 -31.28 20.77 4.40
C TRP A 714 -29.88 21.10 3.88
N ARG A 715 -29.06 21.69 4.75
CA ARG A 715 -27.63 22.03 4.56
C ARG A 715 -27.32 23.10 3.52
N TYR A 716 -28.00 23.11 2.38
CA TYR A 716 -27.72 24.00 1.25
C TYR A 716 -28.94 24.83 0.84
N HIS A 717 -28.81 26.15 0.90
CA HIS A 717 -29.87 27.09 0.51
C HIS A 717 -30.28 26.95 -0.97
N ILE A 718 -29.36 26.48 -1.83
CA ILE A 718 -29.60 26.29 -3.26
C ILE A 718 -30.68 25.23 -3.56
N SER A 719 -30.96 24.30 -2.63
CA SER A 719 -32.02 23.30 -2.80
C SER A 719 -33.43 23.88 -2.85
N THR A 720 -33.64 25.11 -2.35
CA THR A 720 -34.95 25.77 -2.47
C THR A 720 -35.36 26.02 -3.92
N ALA A 721 -34.44 25.88 -4.89
CA ALA A 721 -34.75 25.91 -6.31
C ALA A 721 -35.78 24.84 -6.74
N LEU A 722 -35.93 23.76 -5.97
CA LEU A 722 -36.87 22.65 -6.21
C LEU A 722 -38.20 22.80 -5.48
N ALA A 723 -38.35 23.79 -4.59
CA ALA A 723 -39.52 23.99 -3.74
C ALA A 723 -40.71 24.69 -4.46
N THR A 724 -40.90 24.46 -5.75
CA THR A 724 -41.78 25.26 -6.61
C THR A 724 -43.27 25.17 -6.28
N HIS A 725 -43.70 24.10 -5.60
CA HIS A 725 -45.09 23.85 -5.21
C HIS A 725 -45.27 23.68 -3.69
N ALA A 726 -44.32 24.18 -2.90
CA ALA A 726 -44.40 24.19 -1.44
C ALA A 726 -45.14 25.44 -0.93
N LYS A 727 -46.01 25.29 0.06
CA LYS A 727 -46.69 26.44 0.69
C LYS A 727 -45.74 27.25 1.60
N LEU A 728 -44.88 26.54 2.33
CA LEU A 728 -43.85 27.13 3.17
C LEU A 728 -42.48 26.54 2.81
N VAL A 729 -41.48 27.41 2.68
CA VAL A 729 -40.11 27.04 2.30
C VAL A 729 -39.14 27.46 3.38
N TYR A 730 -38.49 26.48 4.00
CA TYR A 730 -37.47 26.70 5.03
C TYR A 730 -36.11 26.22 4.57
N VAL A 731 -35.07 26.87 5.09
CA VAL A 731 -33.69 26.41 4.96
C VAL A 731 -33.21 25.96 6.33
N TRP A 732 -32.66 24.76 6.44
CA TRP A 732 -32.09 24.25 7.70
C TRP A 732 -30.58 24.09 7.57
N LEU A 733 -29.84 25.02 8.16
CA LEU A 733 -28.40 25.14 7.98
C LEU A 733 -27.66 24.31 9.02
N HIS A 734 -26.96 23.28 8.54
CA HIS A 734 -26.09 22.44 9.36
C HIS A 734 -24.62 22.89 9.35
N ASP A 735 -24.22 23.65 8.33
CA ASP A 735 -22.85 24.09 8.10
C ASP A 735 -22.74 25.62 8.07
N MET A 736 -21.53 26.12 8.34
CA MET A 736 -21.20 27.54 8.18
C MET A 736 -21.10 27.88 6.68
N ILE A 737 -22.13 28.53 6.15
CA ILE A 737 -22.15 29.01 4.76
C ILE A 737 -21.93 30.52 4.67
N ASP A 738 -21.59 31.02 3.48
CA ASP A 738 -21.43 32.46 3.23
C ASP A 738 -22.78 33.17 3.41
N THR A 739 -22.99 33.83 4.55
CA THR A 739 -24.25 34.51 4.87
C THR A 739 -24.59 35.63 3.88
N LYS A 740 -23.61 36.11 3.09
CA LYS A 740 -23.85 37.08 2.01
C LYS A 740 -24.60 36.49 0.83
N ALA A 741 -24.66 35.16 0.70
CA ALA A 741 -25.53 34.50 -0.26
C ALA A 741 -27.02 34.69 0.09
N PHE A 742 -27.37 35.09 1.31
CA PHE A 742 -28.74 35.44 1.69
C PHE A 742 -29.05 36.87 1.28
N THR A 743 -29.08 37.13 -0.01
CA THR A 743 -29.41 38.45 -0.56
C THR A 743 -30.88 38.80 -0.27
N PRO A 744 -31.25 40.09 -0.25
CA PRO A 744 -32.65 40.48 -0.07
C PRO A 744 -33.60 39.81 -1.06
N ALA A 745 -33.16 39.64 -2.32
CA ALA A 745 -33.92 38.97 -3.37
C ALA A 745 -34.18 37.50 -3.04
N TYR A 746 -33.18 36.78 -2.53
CA TYR A 746 -33.35 35.38 -2.13
C TYR A 746 -34.17 35.23 -0.83
N VAL A 747 -33.89 36.03 0.20
CA VAL A 747 -34.60 35.96 1.48
C VAL A 747 -36.10 36.19 1.32
N ALA A 748 -36.51 36.97 0.31
CA ALA A 748 -37.91 37.17 -0.03
C ALA A 748 -38.62 35.88 -0.48
N THR A 749 -37.90 34.87 -0.98
CA THR A 749 -38.47 33.62 -1.54
C THR A 749 -38.60 32.48 -0.53
N ILE A 750 -38.23 32.69 0.74
CA ILE A 750 -38.27 31.67 1.80
C ILE A 750 -39.00 32.20 3.03
N ASP A 751 -39.55 31.32 3.85
CA ASP A 751 -40.32 31.66 5.05
C ASP A 751 -39.50 31.66 6.33
N GLY A 752 -38.40 30.90 6.37
CA GLY A 752 -37.52 30.87 7.54
C GLY A 752 -36.17 30.19 7.30
N ILE A 753 -35.24 30.49 8.20
CA ILE A 753 -33.87 29.97 8.22
C ILE A 753 -33.61 29.37 9.60
N PHE A 754 -33.55 28.05 9.70
CA PHE A 754 -33.16 27.39 10.93
C PHE A 754 -31.64 27.38 11.07
N CYS A 755 -31.15 28.04 12.12
CA CYS A 755 -29.74 28.05 12.51
C CYS A 755 -29.57 27.25 13.79
N LEU A 756 -28.47 26.51 13.90
CA LEU A 756 -28.25 25.57 15.00
C LEU A 756 -27.90 26.18 16.37
N SER A 757 -27.76 27.50 16.45
CA SER A 757 -27.37 28.25 17.65
C SER A 757 -27.56 29.75 17.46
N HIS A 758 -27.52 30.53 18.54
CA HIS A 758 -27.49 32.00 18.43
C HIS A 758 -26.16 32.47 17.83
N ALA A 759 -25.06 31.79 18.16
CA ALA A 759 -23.76 32.05 17.54
C ALA A 759 -23.77 31.81 16.02
N HIS A 760 -24.46 30.77 15.54
CA HIS A 760 -24.64 30.51 14.11
C HIS A 760 -25.52 31.59 13.45
N ALA A 761 -26.54 32.09 14.17
CA ALA A 761 -27.41 33.16 13.68
C ALA A 761 -26.71 34.54 13.58
N ALA A 762 -25.66 34.80 14.37
CA ALA A 762 -25.04 36.11 14.53
C ALA A 762 -24.38 36.68 13.24
N GLY A 763 -24.12 35.84 12.23
CA GLY A 763 -23.48 36.24 10.97
C GLY A 763 -24.41 36.79 9.90
N PHE A 764 -25.73 36.79 10.11
CA PHE A 764 -26.71 37.21 9.11
C PHE A 764 -26.90 38.72 9.06
N ALA A 765 -27.04 39.26 7.84
CA ALA A 765 -27.41 40.65 7.63
C ALA A 765 -28.84 40.93 8.14
N PRO A 766 -29.18 42.18 8.53
CA PRO A 766 -30.45 42.51 9.19
C PRO A 766 -31.70 42.04 8.45
N HIS A 767 -31.71 42.09 7.12
CA HIS A 767 -32.86 41.64 6.31
C HIS A 767 -33.11 40.13 6.39
N ALA A 768 -32.04 39.33 6.56
CA ALA A 768 -32.13 37.89 6.70
C ALA A 768 -32.40 37.48 8.16
N ALA A 769 -31.81 38.21 9.12
CA ALA A 769 -31.93 37.93 10.56
C ALA A 769 -33.39 37.87 11.06
N LEU A 770 -34.30 38.63 10.44
CA LEU A 770 -35.74 38.61 10.76
C LEU A 770 -36.43 37.25 10.50
N LYS A 771 -35.85 36.42 9.63
CA LYS A 771 -36.36 35.09 9.30
C LYS A 771 -35.53 33.97 9.96
N VAL A 772 -34.52 34.31 10.75
CA VAL A 772 -33.66 33.33 11.42
C VAL A 772 -34.34 32.81 12.68
N ILE A 773 -34.38 31.48 12.79
CA ILE A 773 -34.87 30.74 13.94
C ILE A 773 -33.68 29.96 14.51
N ALA A 774 -33.17 30.37 15.67
CA ALA A 774 -32.11 29.67 16.36
C ALA A 774 -32.68 28.46 17.13
N THR A 775 -32.29 27.25 16.76
CA THR A 775 -32.71 25.99 17.37
C THR A 775 -31.56 25.00 17.37
N GLY A 776 -31.28 24.30 18.48
CA GLY A 776 -30.18 23.34 18.56
C GLY A 776 -30.43 22.05 17.78
N ASN A 777 -29.38 21.26 17.53
CA ASN A 777 -29.54 19.83 17.26
C ASN A 777 -29.92 19.14 18.57
N GLY A 778 -31.08 18.47 18.61
CA GLY A 778 -31.46 17.65 19.76
C GLY A 778 -30.55 16.41 19.89
N VAL A 779 -30.51 15.82 21.09
CA VAL A 779 -29.88 14.51 21.34
C VAL A 779 -30.93 13.59 21.93
N VAL A 780 -31.05 12.38 21.40
CA VAL A 780 -31.95 11.36 21.95
C VAL A 780 -31.39 10.86 23.27
N SER A 781 -32.15 11.03 24.36
CA SER A 781 -31.82 10.47 25.66
C SER A 781 -32.36 9.04 25.78
N SER A 782 -31.49 8.05 26.05
CA SER A 782 -31.91 6.70 26.43
C SER A 782 -31.57 6.43 27.90
N PRO A 783 -32.35 5.63 28.64
CA PRO A 783 -32.03 5.27 30.03
C PRO A 783 -30.65 4.62 30.18
N ALA A 784 -30.17 3.91 29.15
CA ALA A 784 -28.84 3.30 29.13
C ALA A 784 -27.69 4.34 29.10
N MET A 785 -27.94 5.58 28.64
CA MET A 785 -26.93 6.65 28.62
C MET A 785 -26.59 7.15 30.03
N ALA A 786 -27.52 7.06 30.98
CA ALA A 786 -27.36 7.59 32.35
C ALA A 786 -26.64 6.62 33.31
N ASP A 787 -26.69 5.30 33.05
CA ASP A 787 -26.26 4.27 34.01
C ASP A 787 -24.83 3.72 33.81
N GLN A 788 -24.11 4.11 32.76
CA GLN A 788 -22.83 3.45 32.38
C GLN A 788 -21.56 4.34 32.41
N GLY A 789 -21.67 5.63 32.73
CA GLY A 789 -20.51 6.54 32.69
C GLY A 789 -19.66 6.53 33.96
N ILE A 790 -18.69 5.63 34.11
CA ILE A 790 -17.64 5.79 35.14
C ILE A 790 -16.71 6.93 34.70
N ASN A 791 -16.90 8.12 35.26
CA ASN A 791 -16.00 9.24 35.01
C ASN A 791 -14.64 8.98 35.66
N THR A 792 -13.66 8.58 34.85
CA THR A 792 -12.30 8.33 35.32
C THR A 792 -11.46 9.60 35.10
N PRO A 793 -10.89 10.20 36.15
CA PRO A 793 -10.28 11.53 36.09
C PRO A 793 -8.98 11.62 35.27
N THR A 794 -8.60 10.54 34.59
CA THR A 794 -7.42 10.44 33.73
C THR A 794 -7.76 10.05 32.30
N HIS A 795 -9.03 9.84 31.96
CA HIS A 795 -9.46 9.42 30.63
C HIS A 795 -10.01 10.62 29.85
N PHE A 796 -9.30 11.02 28.81
CA PHE A 796 -9.67 12.11 27.92
C PHE A 796 -10.18 11.57 26.59
N VAL A 797 -11.09 12.26 25.93
CA VAL A 797 -11.66 11.86 24.64
C VAL A 797 -11.68 13.01 23.64
N TYR A 798 -11.58 12.67 22.36
CA TYR A 798 -11.75 13.58 21.24
C TYR A 798 -12.62 12.91 20.17
N GLY A 799 -13.75 13.52 19.80
CA GLY A 799 -14.78 12.91 18.94
C GLY A 799 -15.18 13.75 17.72
N SER A 800 -14.30 14.63 17.24
CA SER A 800 -14.54 15.52 16.09
C SER A 800 -13.52 15.31 14.97
N SER A 801 -13.66 16.01 13.85
CA SER A 801 -12.70 15.95 12.74
C SER A 801 -11.26 16.33 13.20
N PRO A 802 -10.20 15.64 12.71
CA PRO A 802 -8.82 15.94 13.09
C PRO A 802 -8.39 17.39 12.82
N SER A 803 -8.92 18.02 11.77
CA SER A 803 -8.61 19.41 11.42
C SER A 803 -9.26 20.44 12.35
N ARG A 804 -10.15 20.01 13.26
CA ARG A 804 -10.86 20.88 14.22
C ARG A 804 -10.24 20.86 15.62
N GLY A 805 -8.92 20.70 15.71
CA GLY A 805 -8.16 20.87 16.96
C GLY A 805 -7.48 19.62 17.53
N LEU A 806 -7.55 18.45 16.87
CA LEU A 806 -6.88 17.24 17.35
C LEU A 806 -5.37 17.42 17.38
N GLU A 807 -4.80 18.06 16.35
CA GLU A 807 -3.36 18.34 16.28
C GLU A 807 -2.88 19.11 17.53
N THR A 808 -3.65 20.10 17.99
CA THR A 808 -3.34 20.87 19.20
C THR A 808 -3.35 20.00 20.46
N VAL A 809 -4.28 19.04 20.55
CA VAL A 809 -4.32 18.06 21.65
C VAL A 809 -3.09 17.17 21.60
N LEU A 810 -2.74 16.66 20.42
CA LEU A 810 -1.61 15.75 20.23
C LEU A 810 -0.24 16.41 20.44
N ASP A 811 -0.07 17.64 19.98
CA ASP A 811 1.14 18.45 20.22
C ASP A 811 1.33 18.71 21.73
N SER A 812 0.23 18.89 22.46
CA SER A 812 0.24 19.13 23.91
C SER A 812 0.25 17.84 24.74
N TRP A 813 0.06 16.67 24.11
CA TRP A 813 -0.20 15.41 24.82
C TRP A 813 0.99 14.97 25.68
N GLY A 814 2.21 15.16 25.19
CA GLY A 814 3.44 14.90 25.95
C GLY A 814 3.53 15.72 27.24
N ASP A 815 3.07 16.97 27.23
CA ASP A 815 3.01 17.83 28.43
C ASP A 815 1.94 17.37 29.43
N ILE A 816 0.77 16.97 28.93
CA ILE A 816 -0.33 16.44 29.74
C ILE A 816 0.14 15.14 30.43
N ARG A 817 0.72 14.20 29.68
CA ARG A 817 1.28 12.94 30.18
C ARG A 817 2.41 13.13 31.19
N ARG A 818 3.25 14.17 31.04
CA ARG A 818 4.29 14.50 32.04
C ARG A 818 3.68 14.88 33.40
N ARG A 819 2.55 15.59 33.40
CA ARG A 819 1.88 16.06 34.63
C ARG A 819 0.87 15.05 35.18
N LEU A 820 0.28 14.23 34.30
CA LEU A 820 -0.69 13.19 34.61
C LEU A 820 -0.24 11.88 33.93
N PRO A 821 0.71 11.12 34.52
CA PRO A 821 1.33 9.96 33.87
C PRO A 821 0.38 8.80 33.53
N THR A 822 -0.79 8.76 34.14
CA THR A 822 -1.84 7.77 33.87
C THR A 822 -2.91 8.29 32.91
N ALA A 823 -2.70 9.47 32.31
CA ALA A 823 -3.61 10.03 31.32
C ALA A 823 -3.68 9.14 30.08
N THR A 824 -4.90 8.91 29.60
CA THR A 824 -5.20 8.28 28.31
C THR A 824 -6.02 9.22 27.45
N LEU A 825 -5.78 9.22 26.14
CA LEU A 825 -6.59 9.95 25.15
C LEU A 825 -7.30 8.94 24.26
N HIS A 826 -8.61 9.08 24.13
CA HIS A 826 -9.42 8.23 23.28
C HIS A 826 -9.95 9.01 22.10
N VAL A 827 -9.48 8.70 20.90
CA VAL A 827 -9.85 9.42 19.68
C VAL A 827 -10.92 8.61 18.96
N TYR A 828 -12.13 9.15 18.80
CA TYR A 828 -13.27 8.42 18.20
C TYR A 828 -13.54 8.80 16.75
N TYR A 829 -12.69 9.64 16.17
CA TYR A 829 -12.83 10.14 14.81
C TYR A 829 -11.53 9.89 14.03
N GLY A 830 -11.61 9.05 13.00
CA GLY A 830 -10.45 8.67 12.17
C GLY A 830 -10.38 9.40 10.82
N PHE A 831 -9.38 9.08 10.02
CA PHE A 831 -9.26 9.49 8.61
C PHE A 831 -10.23 8.68 7.73
N THR A 832 -11.54 8.87 7.92
CA THR A 832 -12.58 8.18 7.13
C THR A 832 -12.48 8.54 5.64
N ARG A 833 -12.99 7.69 4.74
CA ARG A 833 -12.99 7.92 3.27
C ARG A 833 -13.54 9.30 2.89
N ALA A 834 -14.57 9.75 3.60
CA ALA A 834 -15.17 11.08 3.51
C ALA A 834 -14.19 12.23 3.81
N PHE A 835 -13.41 12.10 4.90
CA PHE A 835 -12.39 13.06 5.28
C PHE A 835 -11.24 13.07 4.26
N VAL A 836 -10.85 11.89 3.77
CA VAL A 836 -9.77 11.76 2.77
C VAL A 836 -10.09 12.51 1.48
N GLN A 837 -11.37 12.57 1.12
CA GLN A 837 -11.84 13.18 -0.11
C GLN A 837 -11.96 14.72 -0.05
N PHE A 838 -12.24 15.31 1.12
CA PHE A 838 -12.62 16.73 1.21
C PHE A 838 -11.87 17.59 2.25
N ALA A 839 -11.05 17.00 3.13
CA ALA A 839 -10.22 17.78 4.07
C ALA A 839 -8.77 17.85 3.60
N GLN A 840 -8.20 19.07 3.65
CA GLN A 840 -6.80 19.47 3.35
C GLN A 840 -5.97 18.44 2.55
N PRO A 841 -5.60 18.72 1.28
CA PRO A 841 -4.88 17.79 0.40
C PRO A 841 -3.39 17.59 0.79
N SER A 842 -3.03 17.84 2.04
CA SER A 842 -1.68 17.65 2.56
C SER A 842 -1.55 16.23 3.12
N ASP A 843 -1.15 15.28 2.28
CA ASP A 843 -0.72 13.94 2.72
C ASP A 843 0.33 14.03 3.84
N VAL A 844 1.14 15.09 3.84
CA VAL A 844 2.14 15.41 4.87
C VAL A 844 1.51 15.67 6.24
N TRP A 845 0.43 16.46 6.30
CA TRP A 845 -0.27 16.72 7.56
C TRP A 845 -0.95 15.46 8.07
N ARG A 846 -1.55 14.64 7.18
CA ARG A 846 -2.12 13.34 7.55
C ARG A 846 -1.07 12.39 8.11
N GLN A 847 0.05 12.21 7.43
CA GLN A 847 1.15 11.35 7.89
C GLN A 847 1.70 11.82 9.24
N ARG A 848 1.85 13.15 9.44
CA ARG A 848 2.22 13.71 10.75
C ARG A 848 1.19 13.34 11.82
N MET A 849 -0.10 13.49 11.54
CA MET A 849 -1.17 13.15 12.48
C MET A 849 -1.22 11.65 12.77
N GLU A 850 -1.00 10.78 11.79
CA GLU A 850 -0.88 9.33 11.99
C GLU A 850 0.31 8.96 12.88
N LEU A 851 1.45 9.65 12.76
CA LEU A 851 2.58 9.49 13.66
C LEU A 851 2.25 9.97 15.08
N LEU A 852 1.59 11.12 15.20
CA LEU A 852 1.19 11.69 16.48
C LEU A 852 0.14 10.83 17.21
N LEU A 853 -0.73 10.14 16.48
CA LEU A 853 -1.73 9.21 17.03
C LEU A 853 -1.12 7.92 17.58
N ARG A 854 0.13 7.58 17.21
CA ARG A 854 0.86 6.40 17.72
C ARG A 854 1.58 6.65 19.05
N GLN A 855 1.46 7.85 19.62
CA GLN A 855 2.03 8.16 20.93
C GLN A 855 1.39 7.32 22.05
N ASP A 856 2.16 7.00 23.08
CA ASP A 856 1.72 6.19 24.21
C ASP A 856 0.50 6.79 24.93
N GLY A 857 -0.46 5.92 25.26
CA GLY A 857 -1.69 6.28 25.96
C GLY A 857 -2.82 6.78 25.07
N ILE A 858 -2.65 6.78 23.74
CA ILE A 858 -3.72 7.06 22.77
C ILE A 858 -4.38 5.75 22.36
N THR A 859 -5.69 5.60 22.55
CA THR A 859 -6.44 4.38 22.21
C THR A 859 -7.85 4.69 21.67
N TYR A 860 -8.64 3.67 21.33
CA TYR A 860 -10.03 3.81 20.91
C TYR A 860 -10.92 3.05 21.92
N ALA A 861 -11.49 3.68 22.98
CA ALA A 861 -12.59 3.18 23.88
C ALA A 861 -12.66 3.81 25.31
N ALA A 862 -13.87 4.02 25.87
CA ALA A 862 -14.25 4.67 27.15
C ALA A 862 -13.95 6.20 27.35
N ALA A 863 -14.70 6.89 28.23
CA ALA A 863 -14.72 8.36 28.36
C ALA A 863 -14.70 8.92 29.80
N GLY A 864 -14.03 10.06 30.03
CA GLY A 864 -14.04 10.84 31.28
C GLY A 864 -14.11 12.37 31.07
N PHE A 865 -13.22 12.94 30.26
CA PHE A 865 -13.20 14.36 29.85
C PHE A 865 -13.23 14.49 28.33
N TYR A 866 -13.99 15.44 27.76
CA TYR A 866 -13.99 15.72 26.32
C TYR A 866 -13.06 16.90 26.00
N LEU A 867 -11.83 16.63 25.52
CA LEU A 867 -10.86 17.67 25.15
C LEU A 867 -11.16 18.19 23.76
N TYR A 868 -11.53 19.46 23.63
CA TYR A 868 -11.85 20.06 22.34
C TYR A 868 -11.37 21.50 22.19
N PRO A 869 -10.04 21.73 22.10
CA PRO A 869 -9.46 23.05 21.87
C PRO A 869 -9.57 23.46 20.39
N THR A 870 -10.79 23.46 19.85
CA THR A 870 -11.03 23.74 18.43
C THR A 870 -10.69 25.20 18.08
N THR A 871 -10.11 25.40 16.90
CA THR A 871 -9.98 26.72 16.26
C THR A 871 -11.10 26.99 15.25
N TYR A 872 -11.97 26.01 15.04
CA TYR A 872 -13.11 26.10 14.15
C TYR A 872 -14.36 26.59 14.93
N PRO A 873 -15.10 27.59 14.44
CA PRO A 873 -16.35 28.00 15.07
C PRO A 873 -17.44 26.95 14.81
N GLU A 874 -17.92 26.29 15.86
CA GLU A 874 -18.99 25.28 15.74
C GLU A 874 -20.36 25.91 15.58
N THR A 875 -21.26 25.23 14.84
CA THR A 875 -22.68 25.59 14.73
C THR A 875 -23.54 24.99 15.84
N SER A 876 -23.15 23.83 16.38
CA SER A 876 -23.81 23.15 17.52
C SER A 876 -22.97 22.02 18.16
N CYS A 877 -22.15 21.29 17.40
CA CYS A 877 -21.34 20.14 17.87
C CYS A 877 -22.15 18.99 18.53
N VAL A 878 -22.73 18.10 17.72
CA VAL A 878 -23.49 16.94 18.21
C VAL A 878 -22.64 15.99 19.07
N SER A 879 -21.36 15.79 18.70
CA SER A 879 -20.45 14.89 19.43
C SER A 879 -20.25 15.31 20.89
N ILE A 880 -20.14 16.61 21.19
CA ILE A 880 -19.94 17.06 22.57
C ILE A 880 -21.22 16.96 23.40
N MET A 881 -22.39 17.23 22.80
CA MET A 881 -23.68 17.07 23.46
C MET A 881 -23.92 15.60 23.86
N LYS A 882 -23.59 14.66 22.98
CA LYS A 882 -23.63 13.22 23.28
C LYS A 882 -22.64 12.83 24.37
N ALA A 883 -21.40 13.31 24.28
CA ALA A 883 -20.38 13.02 25.29
C ALA A 883 -20.81 13.52 26.68
N MET A 884 -21.39 14.72 26.75
CA MET A 884 -21.96 15.27 27.98
C MET A 884 -23.16 14.45 28.49
N ALA A 885 -24.05 13.99 27.60
CA ALA A 885 -25.15 13.09 27.96
C ALA A 885 -24.66 11.75 28.54
N HIS A 886 -23.45 11.31 28.17
CA HIS A 886 -22.76 10.13 28.73
C HIS A 886 -21.89 10.45 29.96
N GLY A 887 -21.94 11.68 30.50
CA GLY A 887 -21.23 12.06 31.72
C GLY A 887 -19.79 12.55 31.52
N ALA A 888 -19.35 12.78 30.28
CA ALA A 888 -18.03 13.37 30.00
C ALA A 888 -18.04 14.87 30.32
N ILE A 889 -16.99 15.35 30.99
CA ILE A 889 -16.84 16.77 31.33
C ILE A 889 -16.13 17.49 30.18
N PRO A 890 -16.73 18.52 29.54
CA PRO A 890 -16.11 19.21 28.43
C PRO A 890 -14.96 20.12 28.87
N ILE A 891 -13.91 20.20 28.04
CA ILE A 891 -12.81 21.15 28.15
C ILE A 891 -12.60 21.74 26.75
N THR A 892 -13.17 22.91 26.48
CA THR A 892 -13.22 23.48 25.14
C THR A 892 -12.60 24.87 25.03
N SER A 893 -12.45 25.34 23.79
CA SER A 893 -12.06 26.71 23.47
C SER A 893 -13.24 27.70 23.48
N LYS A 894 -14.48 27.22 23.67
CA LYS A 894 -15.74 27.99 23.66
C LYS A 894 -15.99 28.81 22.39
N ARG A 895 -15.51 28.33 21.23
CA ARG A 895 -15.70 29.03 19.94
C ARG A 895 -17.05 28.72 19.29
N GLY A 896 -17.69 29.75 18.74
CA GLY A 896 -19.00 29.63 18.10
C GLY A 896 -20.07 29.14 19.09
N ALA A 897 -20.88 28.18 18.67
CA ALA A 897 -21.97 27.60 19.46
C ALA A 897 -21.50 26.87 20.73
N LEU A 898 -20.21 26.52 20.86
CA LEU A 898 -19.75 25.79 22.03
C LEU A 898 -20.03 26.56 23.32
N ALA A 899 -19.86 27.88 23.34
CA ALA A 899 -20.10 28.69 24.54
C ALA A 899 -21.52 28.53 25.10
N GLU A 900 -22.53 28.41 24.24
CA GLU A 900 -23.93 28.18 24.65
C GLU A 900 -24.24 26.68 24.88
N VAL A 901 -23.62 25.78 24.13
CA VAL A 901 -23.89 24.33 24.19
C VAL A 901 -23.31 23.66 25.43
N VAL A 902 -22.05 23.96 25.79
CA VAL A 902 -21.41 23.34 26.96
C VAL A 902 -21.67 24.11 28.27
N GLY A 903 -21.98 25.40 28.16
CA GLY A 903 -22.38 26.26 29.26
C GLY A 903 -21.41 26.23 30.46
N PRO A 904 -21.92 26.22 31.72
CA PRO A 904 -21.08 26.27 32.92
C PRO A 904 -20.34 24.96 33.24
N PHE A 905 -20.61 23.88 32.49
CA PHE A 905 -19.98 22.56 32.70
C PHE A 905 -18.58 22.48 32.08
N ASP A 906 -18.19 23.46 31.25
CA ASP A 906 -16.88 23.50 30.59
C ASP A 906 -15.77 24.01 31.50
N LEU A 907 -14.76 23.17 31.72
CA LEU A 907 -13.56 23.49 32.51
C LEU A 907 -12.46 24.19 31.70
N GLY A 908 -12.72 24.51 30.43
CA GLY A 908 -11.87 25.35 29.59
C GLY A 908 -11.77 26.80 30.08
N PRO A 909 -10.97 27.65 29.39
CA PRO A 909 -10.76 29.04 29.76
C PRO A 909 -12.08 29.81 29.97
N VAL A 910 -12.12 30.69 30.98
CA VAL A 910 -13.35 31.43 31.36
C VAL A 910 -13.82 32.36 30.24
N GLU A 911 -12.90 33.09 29.60
CA GLU A 911 -13.22 34.06 28.52
C GLU A 911 -13.25 33.44 27.11
N GLY A 912 -12.99 32.13 26.97
CA GLY A 912 -12.75 31.50 25.66
C GLY A 912 -11.45 32.00 24.98
N LEU A 913 -11.08 31.43 23.84
CA LEU A 913 -10.00 31.98 23.01
C LEU A 913 -10.51 33.18 22.20
N ARG A 914 -9.77 34.30 22.16
CA ARG A 914 -10.16 35.53 21.43
C ARG A 914 -10.61 35.22 20.00
N GLU A 915 -11.72 35.83 19.58
CA GLU A 915 -12.24 35.72 18.21
C GLU A 915 -11.20 36.26 17.20
N GLY A 916 -10.62 35.37 16.39
CA GLY A 916 -10.02 35.76 15.11
C GLY A 916 -11.14 35.99 14.08
N PRO A 917 -10.90 36.78 13.02
CA PRO A 917 -11.92 37.09 12.02
C PRO A 917 -12.56 35.82 11.44
N MET A 918 -13.90 35.79 11.41
CA MET A 918 -14.69 34.71 10.84
C MET A 918 -14.37 34.57 9.35
N SER A 919 -13.47 33.67 8.97
CA SER A 919 -13.27 33.33 7.56
C SER A 919 -14.33 32.31 7.14
N THR A 920 -15.21 32.70 6.23
CA THR A 920 -15.96 31.77 5.38
C THR A 920 -14.96 30.81 4.71
N TYR A 921 -15.32 29.54 4.58
CA TYR A 921 -14.51 28.53 3.88
C TYR A 921 -14.32 28.95 2.42
N GLY A 922 -13.28 29.74 2.17
CA GLY A 922 -12.95 30.31 0.86
C GLY A 922 -11.52 30.86 0.75
N ASN A 923 -10.77 30.90 1.85
CA ASN A 923 -9.35 31.28 1.86
C ASN A 923 -8.51 30.21 2.59
N CYS A 924 -8.13 29.16 1.87
CA CYS A 924 -6.95 28.35 2.22
C CYS A 924 -5.87 28.51 1.15
N LEU A 925 -5.58 29.77 0.81
CA LEU A 925 -4.37 30.17 0.10
C LEU A 925 -3.90 31.49 0.72
N GLY A 926 -2.95 31.43 1.66
CA GLY A 926 -2.22 32.62 2.12
C GLY A 926 -1.86 32.65 3.61
N LYS A 927 -0.56 32.43 3.87
CA LYS A 927 0.27 33.02 4.93
C LYS A 927 -0.09 32.76 6.40
N HIS A 928 0.69 31.88 7.04
CA HIS A 928 1.10 32.07 8.43
C HIS A 928 2.61 32.34 8.47
N ASP A 929 2.98 33.63 8.54
CA ASP A 929 4.29 34.07 9.00
C ASP A 929 4.41 33.76 10.49
N VAL A 930 5.17 32.72 10.84
CA VAL A 930 5.68 32.55 12.21
C VAL A 930 7.06 33.19 12.26
N GLN A 931 7.11 34.45 12.67
CA GLN A 931 8.35 35.06 13.14
C GLN A 931 8.83 34.30 14.39
N VAL A 932 9.78 33.39 14.21
CA VAL A 932 10.54 32.78 15.30
C VAL A 932 11.42 33.86 15.92
N ARG A 933 10.98 34.43 17.05
CA ARG A 933 11.87 35.15 17.97
C ARG A 933 12.90 34.18 18.53
N ARG A 934 14.09 34.16 17.96
CA ARG A 934 15.28 33.62 18.64
C ARG A 934 15.72 34.62 19.71
N SER A 935 15.39 34.35 20.97
CA SER A 935 16.04 34.98 22.13
C SER A 935 17.01 33.99 22.77
N GLY A 936 18.29 34.27 22.63
CA GLY A 936 19.38 33.49 23.22
C GLY A 936 20.73 34.10 22.86
N SER A 937 20.95 35.37 23.18
CA SER A 937 22.28 35.96 23.17
C SER A 937 22.97 35.70 24.51
N VAL A 938 24.04 34.90 24.49
CA VAL A 938 25.11 35.02 25.49
C VAL A 938 25.96 36.20 25.04
N ALA A 939 25.94 37.27 25.83
CA ALA A 939 26.73 38.46 25.59
C ALA A 939 28.14 38.27 26.16
N THR A 940 29.15 38.48 25.32
CA THR A 940 30.46 38.97 25.74
C THR A 940 30.86 40.13 24.85
N GLY A 941 30.98 41.32 25.45
CA GLY A 941 32.06 42.24 25.11
C GLY A 941 31.78 43.41 24.16
N VAL A 942 31.64 44.59 24.79
CA VAL A 942 32.27 45.87 24.40
C VAL A 942 31.64 46.73 23.28
N GLY A 943 31.06 47.87 23.69
CA GLY A 943 31.45 49.18 23.12
C GLY A 943 30.36 50.05 22.45
N GLY A 944 29.99 51.16 23.12
CA GLY A 944 29.46 52.40 22.51
C GLY A 944 27.93 52.58 22.53
N ARG A 945 27.35 53.22 23.56
CA ARG A 945 26.90 54.65 23.62
C ARG A 945 26.04 55.06 22.40
N SER A 946 24.81 55.56 22.51
CA SER A 946 24.21 56.51 23.47
C SER A 946 22.66 56.45 23.39
N GLY A 947 21.95 56.48 24.53
CA GLY A 947 20.99 57.54 24.92
C GLY A 947 19.63 57.48 24.18
N CYS A 948 18.44 57.51 24.79
CA CYS A 948 18.05 58.13 26.05
C CYS A 948 16.58 57.73 26.39
N ARG A 949 16.34 57.46 27.68
CA ARG A 949 15.12 57.69 28.49
C ARG A 949 13.81 56.93 28.22
N ARG A 950 13.56 55.97 29.13
CA ARG A 950 12.25 55.65 29.74
C ARG A 950 11.91 56.60 30.89
N ARG A 951 10.62 56.71 31.20
CA ARG A 951 10.01 56.79 32.55
C ARG A 951 8.68 56.00 32.47
N ASN A 952 8.52 54.91 33.24
CA ASN A 952 7.95 54.85 34.61
C ASN A 952 6.41 54.98 34.56
N GLU A 953 5.55 54.24 35.25
CA GLU A 953 5.65 53.33 36.41
C GLU A 953 4.21 52.86 36.77
N HIS A 954 4.08 51.77 37.54
CA HIS A 954 3.04 51.49 38.57
C HIS A 954 1.54 51.43 38.14
N ASP A 955 0.58 50.73 38.76
CA ASP A 955 0.41 49.80 39.89
C ASP A 955 -1.06 49.31 39.77
N ALA A 956 -1.37 48.02 39.93
CA ALA A 956 -1.95 47.36 41.12
C ALA A 956 -3.49 47.45 41.33
N LEU A 957 -4.01 46.34 41.91
CA LEU A 957 -5.29 46.17 42.66
C LEU A 957 -6.59 46.02 41.86
N SER A 958 -7.67 45.34 42.30
CA SER A 958 -7.95 44.15 43.13
C SER A 958 -9.49 44.09 43.29
N ILE A 959 -10.10 42.93 43.03
CA ILE A 959 -11.30 42.33 43.69
C ILE A 959 -12.59 43.19 43.81
N ARG A 960 -13.73 42.70 43.28
CA ARG A 960 -14.94 42.26 44.05
C ARG A 960 -16.13 41.89 43.16
N HIS A 961 -16.64 40.69 43.42
CA HIS A 961 -17.99 40.22 43.08
C HIS A 961 -19.00 40.88 44.02
N GLU A 962 -20.15 41.31 43.49
CA GLU A 962 -21.41 41.33 44.23
C GLU A 962 -22.59 41.05 43.30
N SER A 963 -23.57 40.37 43.87
CA SER A 963 -24.65 39.60 43.25
C SER A 963 -25.95 40.39 43.09
N THR A 964 -26.76 40.04 42.10
CA THR A 964 -28.23 40.12 42.22
C THR A 964 -28.91 39.07 41.34
N ARG A 965 -29.70 38.21 41.99
CA ARG A 965 -30.63 37.23 41.41
C ARG A 965 -31.85 37.94 40.81
N GLN A 966 -32.35 37.45 39.68
CA GLN A 966 -33.79 37.48 39.40
C GLN A 966 -34.19 36.20 38.64
N ALA A 967 -35.27 35.60 39.13
CA ALA A 967 -35.84 34.34 38.72
C ALA A 967 -36.97 34.55 37.69
N CYS A 968 -37.14 33.62 36.76
CA CYS A 968 -38.38 33.37 36.00
C CYS A 968 -38.58 31.85 36.00
N VAL A 969 -39.42 31.30 36.89
CA VAL A 969 -40.88 31.06 36.74
C VAL A 969 -41.18 30.05 35.63
N PHE A 970 -41.29 28.79 36.05
CA PHE A 970 -42.03 27.74 35.36
C PHE A 970 -43.53 27.90 35.67
N VAL A 971 -44.38 27.79 34.66
CA VAL A 971 -45.82 27.51 34.81
C VAL A 971 -46.08 26.18 34.11
N GLY A 972 -46.65 25.22 34.84
CA GLY A 972 -47.11 23.95 34.31
C GLY A 972 -48.63 23.84 34.31
N GLN A 973 -49.13 22.82 33.61
CA GLN A 973 -50.35 22.06 33.89
C GLN A 973 -50.03 20.62 33.43
N SER A 974 -50.28 19.52 34.15
CA SER A 974 -51.04 19.26 35.36
C SER A 974 -50.69 17.84 35.88
N GLY A 975 -50.55 17.69 37.21
CA GLY A 975 -50.75 16.47 38.04
C GLY A 975 -49.80 15.29 37.79
N GLU A 976 -49.10 14.68 38.75
CA GLU A 976 -49.14 14.71 40.22
C GLU A 976 -47.73 14.44 40.77
N SER A 977 -47.50 14.90 41.99
CA SER A 977 -46.26 14.89 42.75
C SER A 977 -45.82 13.51 43.24
N VAL A 978 -44.50 13.26 43.27
CA VAL A 978 -43.77 12.91 44.51
C VAL A 978 -42.32 13.41 44.41
N ALA A 979 -41.91 14.26 45.36
CA ALA A 979 -40.51 14.62 45.67
C ALA A 979 -40.13 14.00 47.04
N PRO A 980 -38.98 14.29 47.67
CA PRO A 980 -37.60 13.95 47.31
C PRO A 980 -36.83 13.35 48.50
N ARG A 981 -35.86 12.44 48.29
CA ARG A 981 -34.78 12.18 49.27
C ARG A 981 -33.52 11.69 48.56
N LEU A 982 -32.51 12.56 48.42
CA LEU A 982 -31.09 12.30 48.68
C LEU A 982 -30.25 13.52 48.21
N TYR A 983 -30.33 14.60 48.98
CA TYR A 983 -29.32 15.67 48.97
C TYR A 983 -28.91 15.90 50.42
N SER A 984 -27.90 15.16 50.89
CA SER A 984 -27.03 15.54 52.02
C SER A 984 -26.05 14.40 52.33
N ARG A 985 -24.89 14.43 51.67
CA ARG A 985 -23.61 13.98 52.23
C ARG A 985 -22.54 14.23 51.20
N ILE A 986 -21.83 15.33 51.39
CA ILE A 986 -20.37 15.52 51.24
C ILE A 986 -20.17 17.04 51.23
N VAL A 987 -19.33 17.50 52.18
CA VAL A 987 -18.85 18.88 52.45
C VAL A 987 -19.33 19.45 53.80
N ARG A 988 -18.71 19.00 54.90
CA ARG A 988 -17.82 19.81 55.77
C ARG A 988 -17.49 19.09 57.09
N VAL A 989 -16.19 19.20 57.45
CA VAL A 989 -15.51 19.33 58.77
C VAL A 989 -14.25 18.45 58.71
N GLY A 990 -13.02 18.90 59.00
CA GLY A 990 -12.54 20.15 59.56
C GLY A 990 -11.00 20.17 59.57
N LYS A 991 -10.44 21.36 59.85
CA LYS A 991 -9.01 21.65 60.04
C LYS A 991 -8.46 20.92 61.28
N HIS A 992 -7.23 20.35 61.22
CA HIS A 992 -6.13 20.64 62.16
C HIS A 992 -4.79 19.90 61.87
N LYS A 993 -3.72 20.72 61.75
CA LYS A 993 -2.29 20.61 62.16
C LYS A 993 -1.56 19.26 62.38
N HIS A 994 -0.36 19.20 61.76
CA HIS A 994 0.97 18.68 62.20
C HIS A 994 1.09 17.60 63.28
N ARG A 995 1.82 16.50 62.97
CA ARG A 995 3.18 16.15 63.52
C ARG A 995 3.67 14.78 63.01
N ARG A 996 4.99 14.71 62.76
CA ARG A 996 5.96 13.59 62.87
C ARG A 996 5.38 12.15 62.87
N ARG A 997 5.83 11.25 62.01
CA ARG A 997 7.19 10.67 62.00
C ARG A 997 7.50 10.06 60.63
#